data_AF-A0A842WSP2-F1
#
_entry.id   AF-A0A842WSP2-F1
#
_cell.length_a   1.000
_cell.length_b   1.000
_cell.length_c   1.000
_cell.angle_alpha   90.00
_cell.angle_beta   90.00
_cell.angle_gamma   90.00
#
_symmetry.space_group_name_H-M   'P 1'
#
loop_
_entity.id
_entity.type
_entity.pdbx_description
1 polymer ?
#
loop_
_entity_poly.entity_id
_entity_poly.type
_entity_poly.pdbx_seq_one_letter_code
_entity_poly.pdbx_strand_id
1 'polypeptide(L)'
;MKLKEIKAVSLLFLGVLVFSAMPLGLLQPTIETPITPIRNTKPAAFNLQSYEKVMNVTTFVSPDGSKDALWWFLNAAEESIYVEIYGVNNPYILDLIHDLHDTKPSLDMKFLLGWNSLGYYSENDYVANNLTLLGYEVKWTNDTDFTYAHQKFVVIDNETTLVHSGNWAKTSFPDFKYKANREWSIALNDSDVTSYYRSVFDYDWMRGIDYNATEHGTGSALTYPTTTSTYDHPFAEAGNFYELVNVTPVFSPDTSLQAILYCINSAKYTLDIQIPYFTSIGDAGEVDQVVDAILDARARGVTVRVISEEEKDYLEIAELFYNHSIPVVWHDTRWFTAEHNKGIIVDGHMVLLSSINFSDGSISENREAGVIIDNYNITQWYLEIFDFDWELGDGDENMGEVNLYWTPNIPTSSDVINVSIFAQRHYSDVTDVNLSVQIDTDPATNYSITTNVYPSIEGQDENYFYEISAQPHGTNITVQGFIKALGVWHNGTPMVIHVLDSTDGVTLDSPADFEYESGSTGHTITWTGSAENPDKYEVLWNGTHYTSGNWGGNTVGIAVNGLAVGKHNFTCIVNDTTGAFAIDTVWITVTPAEAPEITGPDDFLYEEGISEYVIYWNFTDQSPDTLIAYYNNAPILTQSYASEDSLVYDAGNLSEGDYNLTIWLNDTLGLESGNTVLFTVNASAAPNIIGPADVDYEYGTTSYDLRWDFEDVSPDTYLLYKNGSLINSGTYDTAGMIEIDVGQLDLGVYNYTLWMNDTLGHISTDTVLVTCQDTTIPTIDHPIDRTLESGPENQSIVWNPSDLDPDSYEIMRNGTIVQSGNWLGGSITLDFVPALTGVFNFTIIVSDGSSNTITDTVMVTIEDTTEPTISHPEDFEDLIDNILPVISWDVEDFHPGNYSIYVDDQLVDSGSWTNDESIEYQVNILTPGTYEIRIVVSDSDGNTVQDVVNVTIREPGITDNPLFYPIIGAVVVVVLGLLGCLNKKK
;
A
#
# COMPACT_ATOMS: atom_id res chain seq x y z
N MET A 1 -48.35 52.68 -28.23
CA MET A 1 -48.83 53.91 -27.53
C MET A 1 -47.65 54.88 -27.41
N LYS A 2 -47.81 56.16 -27.02
CA LYS A 2 -46.71 57.17 -27.06
C LYS A 2 -45.94 57.30 -25.72
N LEU A 3 -44.78 58.00 -25.79
CA LEU A 3 -43.87 58.46 -24.71
C LEU A 3 -42.93 57.38 -24.14
N LYS A 4 -41.68 57.65 -23.71
CA LYS A 4 -40.66 58.75 -23.85
C LYS A 4 -39.36 58.31 -23.11
N GLU A 5 -38.16 58.89 -23.22
CA GLU A 5 -37.38 59.68 -24.21
C GLU A 5 -35.95 59.90 -23.62
N ILE A 6 -35.02 60.51 -24.38
CA ILE A 6 -33.70 61.08 -23.96
C ILE A 6 -32.57 60.02 -23.87
N LYS A 7 -31.54 59.96 -24.76
CA LYS A 7 -30.58 60.94 -25.37
C LYS A 7 -29.40 61.28 -24.44
N ALA A 8 -28.16 61.47 -24.90
CA ALA A 8 -27.47 61.22 -26.19
C ALA A 8 -25.93 61.18 -25.92
N VAL A 9 -25.04 60.83 -26.85
CA VAL A 9 -24.37 61.70 -27.86
C VAL A 9 -23.44 60.76 -28.67
N SER A 10 -23.49 60.58 -30.00
CA SER A 10 -23.31 61.51 -31.15
C SER A 10 -21.83 61.91 -31.39
N LEU A 11 -21.24 62.05 -32.60
CA LEU A 11 -21.57 61.97 -34.05
C LEU A 11 -20.19 62.07 -34.85
N LEU A 12 -19.92 61.84 -36.16
CA LEU A 12 -20.63 61.43 -37.40
C LEU A 12 -19.63 61.14 -38.60
N PHE A 13 -19.55 59.91 -39.17
CA PHE A 13 -19.29 59.59 -40.61
C PHE A 13 -17.94 60.05 -41.29
N LEU A 14 -17.63 59.85 -42.59
CA LEU A 14 -17.76 58.74 -43.60
C LEU A 14 -17.17 59.19 -44.97
N GLY A 15 -16.39 58.35 -45.68
CA GLY A 15 -16.02 58.50 -47.11
C GLY A 15 -14.90 59.53 -47.45
N VAL A 16 -14.30 59.60 -48.66
CA VAL A 16 -14.55 58.95 -49.98
C VAL A 16 -13.23 58.74 -50.77
N LEU A 17 -13.26 57.84 -51.77
CA LEU A 17 -12.21 57.32 -52.68
C LEU A 17 -11.49 58.28 -53.68
N VAL A 18 -10.34 57.78 -54.20
CA VAL A 18 -9.81 57.83 -55.62
C VAL A 18 -8.79 58.92 -56.11
N PHE A 19 -7.59 58.40 -56.48
CA PHE A 19 -6.61 58.74 -57.56
C PHE A 19 -5.70 60.01 -57.62
N SER A 20 -4.38 59.72 -57.50
CA SER A 20 -3.24 60.10 -58.38
C SER A 20 -2.83 61.57 -58.68
N ALA A 21 -1.56 61.91 -58.36
CA ALA A 21 -0.54 62.40 -59.34
C ALA A 21 0.87 62.59 -58.71
N MET A 22 1.93 62.31 -59.50
CA MET A 22 3.37 62.58 -59.24
C MET A 22 3.77 64.03 -59.66
N PRO A 23 4.97 64.61 -59.35
CA PRO A 23 6.27 63.93 -59.16
C PRO A 23 7.28 64.46 -58.11
N LEU A 24 8.33 63.65 -57.95
CA LEU A 24 9.67 63.84 -57.35
C LEU A 24 10.09 65.23 -56.83
N GLY A 25 10.72 65.22 -55.64
CA GLY A 25 12.07 65.80 -55.51
C GLY A 25 12.46 66.47 -54.19
N LEU A 26 12.97 65.68 -53.22
CA LEU A 26 14.21 65.96 -52.46
C LEU A 26 14.51 64.83 -51.45
N LEU A 27 15.79 64.54 -51.24
CA LEU A 27 16.28 63.50 -50.32
C LEU A 27 16.42 64.04 -48.88
N GLN A 28 15.74 63.39 -47.93
CA GLN A 28 16.15 63.29 -46.53
C GLN A 28 15.91 61.84 -46.08
N PRO A 29 16.71 61.31 -45.13
CA PRO A 29 16.67 59.88 -44.80
C PRO A 29 15.35 59.52 -44.13
N THR A 30 14.75 58.42 -44.57
CA THR A 30 13.78 57.69 -43.77
C THR A 30 14.46 57.25 -42.48
N ILE A 31 13.87 57.63 -41.35
CA ILE A 31 14.06 56.83 -40.14
C ILE A 31 13.35 55.52 -40.44
N GLU A 32 14.11 54.46 -40.64
CA GLU A 32 13.57 53.10 -40.63
C GLU A 32 12.93 52.90 -39.26
N THR A 33 11.60 52.72 -39.22
CA THR A 33 10.97 52.04 -38.09
C THR A 33 11.71 50.73 -37.91
N PRO A 34 12.24 50.41 -36.71
CA PRO A 34 12.99 49.18 -36.51
C PRO A 34 12.07 48.03 -36.92
N ILE A 35 12.49 47.29 -37.95
CA ILE A 35 11.82 46.05 -38.34
C ILE A 35 11.90 45.18 -37.09
N THR A 36 10.74 44.85 -36.51
CA THR A 36 10.68 43.90 -35.40
C THR A 36 11.43 42.66 -35.85
N PRO A 37 12.49 42.21 -35.16
CA PRO A 37 13.28 41.10 -35.64
C PRO A 37 12.33 39.90 -35.77
N ILE A 38 12.27 39.31 -36.96
CA ILE A 38 11.57 38.05 -37.18
C ILE A 38 12.11 37.09 -36.12
N ARG A 39 11.25 36.69 -35.17
CA ARG A 39 11.59 35.64 -34.23
C ARG A 39 11.80 34.40 -35.08
N ASN A 40 13.05 33.96 -35.21
CA ASN A 40 13.34 32.64 -35.76
C ASN A 40 12.92 31.64 -34.67
N THR A 41 11.62 31.34 -34.59
CA THR A 41 11.08 30.24 -33.79
C THR A 41 11.80 28.98 -34.23
N LYS A 42 12.69 28.50 -33.34
CA LYS A 42 13.57 27.38 -33.62
C LYS A 42 13.91 26.64 -32.33
N PRO A 43 13.87 25.30 -32.34
CA PRO A 43 13.75 24.43 -33.52
C PRO A 43 12.38 23.72 -33.60
N ALA A 44 12.04 23.19 -34.78
CA ALA A 44 11.32 21.92 -34.80
C ALA A 44 12.29 20.87 -34.22
N ALA A 45 11.97 20.38 -33.03
CA ALA A 45 12.76 19.42 -32.26
C ALA A 45 12.24 17.98 -32.44
N PHE A 46 10.96 17.83 -32.76
CA PHE A 46 10.25 16.56 -32.86
C PHE A 46 9.87 16.24 -34.31
N ASN A 47 9.59 14.98 -34.61
CA ASN A 47 9.18 14.51 -35.94
C ASN A 47 7.90 13.70 -35.79
N LEU A 48 7.02 13.73 -36.80
CA LEU A 48 5.80 12.93 -36.80
C LEU A 48 6.16 11.45 -36.74
N GLN A 49 5.71 10.76 -35.69
CA GLN A 49 5.99 9.35 -35.43
C GLN A 49 4.70 8.64 -35.02
N SER A 50 4.43 7.50 -35.65
CA SER A 50 3.28 6.65 -35.36
C SER A 50 3.68 5.43 -34.53
N TYR A 51 2.76 4.94 -33.71
CA TYR A 51 2.92 3.84 -32.77
C TYR A 51 1.74 2.89 -32.93
N GLU A 52 1.98 1.71 -33.48
CA GLU A 52 0.99 0.63 -33.56
C GLU A 52 1.10 -0.26 -32.32
N LYS A 53 0.05 -0.24 -31.48
CA LYS A 53 0.11 -0.73 -30.10
C LYS A 53 -1.22 -1.31 -29.63
N VAL A 54 -1.17 -2.39 -28.84
CA VAL A 54 -2.33 -2.84 -28.06
C VAL A 54 -2.30 -2.14 -26.71
N MET A 55 -3.19 -1.18 -26.50
CA MET A 55 -3.17 -0.27 -25.34
C MET A 55 -4.57 -0.08 -24.74
N ASN A 56 -4.65 0.41 -23.49
CA ASN A 56 -5.91 0.95 -22.98
C ASN A 56 -6.10 2.39 -23.47
N VAL A 57 -7.28 2.69 -24.02
CA VAL A 57 -7.70 4.05 -24.41
C VAL A 57 -8.99 4.40 -23.68
N THR A 58 -9.03 5.58 -23.06
CA THR A 58 -10.26 6.13 -22.45
C THR A 58 -10.60 7.47 -23.09
N THR A 59 -11.81 7.60 -23.62
CA THR A 59 -12.31 8.80 -24.31
C THR A 59 -13.37 9.53 -23.47
N PHE A 60 -13.30 10.86 -23.39
CA PHE A 60 -14.23 11.66 -22.59
C PHE A 60 -14.39 13.07 -23.17
N VAL A 61 -15.55 13.71 -22.97
CA VAL A 61 -15.83 15.05 -23.53
C VAL A 61 -16.41 15.99 -22.48
N SER A 62 -16.14 17.29 -22.63
CA SER A 62 -16.87 18.33 -21.91
C SER A 62 -18.19 18.62 -22.65
N PRO A 63 -19.31 18.86 -21.93
CA PRO A 63 -19.47 18.84 -20.48
C PRO A 63 -19.86 17.47 -19.90
N ASP A 64 -19.90 16.42 -20.73
CA ASP A 64 -20.37 15.07 -20.41
C ASP A 64 -19.32 14.25 -19.62
N GLY A 65 -19.27 14.43 -18.30
CA GLY A 65 -18.47 13.59 -17.41
C GLY A 65 -16.96 13.86 -17.40
N SER A 66 -16.46 14.80 -18.22
CA SER A 66 -15.03 15.13 -18.33
C SER A 66 -14.30 15.34 -16.99
N LYS A 67 -14.97 16.00 -16.03
CA LYS A 67 -14.43 16.24 -14.69
C LYS A 67 -14.14 14.93 -13.97
N ASP A 68 -15.08 13.99 -13.95
CA ASP A 68 -14.96 12.75 -13.19
C ASP A 68 -13.90 11.83 -13.82
N ALA A 69 -13.78 11.84 -15.15
CA ALA A 69 -12.70 11.17 -15.87
C ALA A 69 -11.31 11.75 -15.53
N LEU A 70 -11.11 13.07 -15.61
CA LEU A 70 -9.83 13.69 -15.25
C LEU A 70 -9.49 13.48 -13.77
N TRP A 71 -10.49 13.57 -12.88
CA TRP A 71 -10.29 13.29 -11.45
C TRP A 71 -9.87 11.84 -11.22
N TRP A 72 -10.45 10.86 -11.94
CA TRP A 72 -10.07 9.46 -11.82
C TRP A 72 -8.59 9.24 -12.17
N PHE A 73 -8.14 9.73 -13.32
CA PHE A 73 -6.71 9.64 -13.72
C PHE A 73 -5.77 10.32 -12.72
N LEU A 74 -6.07 11.55 -12.29
CA LEU A 74 -5.22 12.28 -11.34
C LEU A 74 -5.21 11.65 -9.93
N ASN A 75 -6.26 10.93 -9.52
CA ASN A 75 -6.28 10.16 -8.26
C ASN A 75 -5.59 8.79 -8.39
N ALA A 76 -5.48 8.23 -9.60
CA ALA A 76 -4.85 6.94 -9.85
C ALA A 76 -3.30 7.00 -9.81
N ALA A 77 -2.70 8.15 -10.09
CA ALA A 77 -1.24 8.35 -10.13
C ALA A 77 -0.54 8.00 -8.81
N GLU A 78 0.55 7.22 -8.84
CA GLU A 78 1.31 6.82 -7.64
C GLU A 78 2.76 7.34 -7.61
N GLU A 79 3.38 7.66 -8.75
CA GLU A 79 4.77 8.11 -8.83
C GLU A 79 4.92 9.58 -9.23
N SER A 80 4.24 10.05 -10.29
CA SER A 80 4.40 11.41 -10.81
C SER A 80 3.21 11.92 -11.64
N ILE A 81 3.00 13.24 -11.60
CA ILE A 81 2.06 13.95 -12.48
C ILE A 81 2.75 15.19 -13.09
N TYR A 82 2.98 15.16 -14.39
CA TYR A 82 3.64 16.22 -15.13
C TYR A 82 2.65 16.92 -16.05
N VAL A 83 2.37 18.19 -15.76
CA VAL A 83 1.29 18.97 -16.37
C VAL A 83 1.88 20.05 -17.26
N GLU A 84 1.50 20.07 -18.54
CA GLU A 84 1.81 21.18 -19.44
C GLU A 84 0.51 21.78 -20.00
N ILE A 85 0.22 23.02 -19.59
CA ILE A 85 -1.11 23.60 -19.71
C ILE A 85 -1.08 25.12 -19.95
N TYR A 86 -1.84 25.59 -20.94
CA TYR A 86 -2.00 27.02 -21.21
C TYR A 86 -2.54 27.78 -19.99
N GLY A 87 -3.68 27.35 -19.45
CA GLY A 87 -4.44 28.12 -18.47
C GLY A 87 -5.19 27.24 -17.47
N VAL A 88 -5.16 27.65 -16.21
CA VAL A 88 -5.88 26.99 -15.11
C VAL A 88 -6.82 28.02 -14.46
N ASN A 89 -8.14 27.78 -14.48
CA ASN A 89 -9.11 28.62 -13.77
C ASN A 89 -10.18 27.86 -12.96
N ASN A 90 -10.11 26.52 -12.94
CA ASN A 90 -10.98 25.69 -12.13
C ASN A 90 -10.46 25.61 -10.67
N PRO A 91 -11.08 26.24 -9.66
CA PRO A 91 -10.63 26.10 -8.27
C PRO A 91 -10.64 24.63 -7.81
N TYR A 92 -11.57 23.81 -8.29
CA TYR A 92 -11.67 22.43 -7.82
C TYR A 92 -10.49 21.55 -8.23
N ILE A 93 -9.80 21.85 -9.34
CA ILE A 93 -8.59 21.08 -9.70
C ILE A 93 -7.40 21.48 -8.80
N LEU A 94 -7.39 22.71 -8.30
CA LEU A 94 -6.42 23.15 -7.30
C LEU A 94 -6.74 22.54 -5.93
N ASP A 95 -8.02 22.45 -5.54
CA ASP A 95 -8.46 21.72 -4.35
C ASP A 95 -8.04 20.23 -4.43
N LEU A 96 -8.20 19.57 -5.58
CA LEU A 96 -7.72 18.21 -5.81
C LEU A 96 -6.19 18.08 -5.63
N ILE A 97 -5.40 19.06 -6.11
CA ILE A 97 -3.94 19.01 -5.95
C ILE A 97 -3.53 19.18 -4.47
N HIS A 98 -4.33 19.87 -3.65
CA HIS A 98 -4.14 19.89 -2.18
C HIS A 98 -4.46 18.53 -1.57
N ASP A 99 -5.59 17.90 -1.95
CA ASP A 99 -5.94 16.55 -1.48
C ASP A 99 -4.88 15.51 -1.88
N LEU A 100 -4.31 15.60 -3.09
CA LEU A 100 -3.20 14.75 -3.55
C LEU A 100 -1.90 15.02 -2.77
N HIS A 101 -1.57 16.28 -2.47
CA HIS A 101 -0.40 16.63 -1.66
C HIS A 101 -0.47 16.05 -0.25
N ASP A 102 -1.63 16.19 0.41
CA ASP A 102 -1.85 15.71 1.77
C ASP A 102 -1.96 14.17 1.87
N THR A 103 -2.39 13.50 0.80
CA THR A 103 -2.62 12.03 0.79
C THR A 103 -1.51 11.21 0.15
N LYS A 104 -0.83 11.74 -0.88
CA LYS A 104 0.30 11.12 -1.60
C LYS A 104 1.55 12.02 -1.58
N PRO A 105 2.16 12.29 -0.40
CA PRO A 105 3.31 13.21 -0.27
C PRO A 105 4.62 12.73 -0.91
N SER A 106 4.61 11.57 -1.58
CA SER A 106 5.71 11.06 -2.43
C SER A 106 5.53 11.36 -3.93
N LEU A 107 4.36 11.84 -4.35
CA LEU A 107 3.99 12.06 -5.74
C LEU A 107 4.76 13.26 -6.32
N ASP A 108 5.60 13.02 -7.33
CA ASP A 108 6.39 14.07 -7.99
C ASP A 108 5.52 14.86 -8.98
N MET A 109 5.06 16.04 -8.57
CA MET A 109 4.24 16.91 -9.42
C MET A 109 5.02 18.12 -9.93
N LYS A 110 5.02 18.31 -11.26
CA LYS A 110 5.67 19.46 -11.93
C LYS A 110 4.70 20.13 -12.89
N PHE A 111 4.66 21.46 -12.84
CA PHE A 111 3.68 22.27 -13.57
C PHE A 111 4.36 23.27 -14.49
N LEU A 112 4.21 23.08 -15.80
CA LEU A 112 4.69 23.98 -16.84
C LEU A 112 3.49 24.78 -17.39
N LEU A 113 3.36 26.02 -16.93
CA LEU A 113 2.22 26.89 -17.23
C LEU A 113 2.54 27.85 -18.38
N GLY A 114 1.55 28.15 -19.21
CA GLY A 114 1.68 29.17 -20.24
C GLY A 114 1.98 30.56 -19.66
N TRP A 115 3.08 31.18 -20.12
CA TRP A 115 3.52 32.53 -19.70
C TRP A 115 2.57 33.64 -20.18
N ASN A 116 2.16 33.58 -21.45
CA ASN A 116 1.39 34.63 -22.10
C ASN A 116 -0.10 34.27 -22.27
N SER A 117 -0.70 33.69 -21.23
CA SER A 117 -2.01 33.05 -21.35
C SER A 117 -3.17 34.05 -21.29
N LEU A 118 -3.66 34.42 -22.47
CA LEU A 118 -4.77 35.35 -22.69
C LEU A 118 -6.01 34.88 -21.92
N GLY A 119 -6.49 35.72 -20.99
CA GLY A 119 -7.64 35.41 -20.14
C GLY A 119 -7.34 34.55 -18.92
N TYR A 120 -6.06 34.22 -18.66
CA TYR A 120 -5.61 33.41 -17.51
C TYR A 120 -4.46 34.05 -16.72
N TYR A 121 -3.98 35.25 -17.04
CA TYR A 121 -2.81 35.86 -16.39
C TYR A 121 -2.88 35.85 -14.85
N SER A 122 -3.94 36.43 -14.27
CA SER A 122 -4.08 36.55 -12.80
C SER A 122 -4.48 35.24 -12.13
N GLU A 123 -4.98 34.28 -12.91
CA GLU A 123 -5.41 32.96 -12.50
C GLU A 123 -4.21 32.00 -12.44
N ASN A 124 -3.37 31.99 -13.49
CA ASN A 124 -2.11 31.26 -13.54
C ASN A 124 -1.12 31.78 -12.49
N ASP A 125 -0.99 33.11 -12.29
CA ASP A 125 -0.16 33.67 -11.21
C ASP A 125 -0.60 33.15 -9.83
N TYR A 126 -1.91 32.98 -9.61
CA TYR A 126 -2.45 32.49 -8.34
C TYR A 126 -2.21 30.99 -8.17
N VAL A 127 -2.41 30.21 -9.23
CA VAL A 127 -2.16 28.77 -9.25
C VAL A 127 -0.67 28.49 -9.05
N ALA A 128 0.21 29.17 -9.77
CA ALA A 128 1.66 29.06 -9.60
C ALA A 128 2.09 29.41 -8.17
N ASN A 129 1.62 30.55 -7.64
CA ASN A 129 1.88 30.94 -6.27
C ASN A 129 1.43 29.88 -5.24
N ASN A 130 0.25 29.30 -5.46
CA ASN A 130 -0.36 28.32 -4.56
C ASN A 130 0.42 26.99 -4.58
N LEU A 131 0.74 26.47 -5.77
CA LEU A 131 1.52 25.24 -5.96
C LEU A 131 2.96 25.37 -5.43
N THR A 132 3.63 26.51 -5.65
CA THR A 132 4.94 26.80 -5.05
C THR A 132 4.87 26.93 -3.52
N LEU A 133 3.74 27.32 -2.94
CA LEU A 133 3.54 27.34 -1.48
C LEU A 133 3.29 25.94 -0.87
N LEU A 134 2.83 24.96 -1.67
CA LEU A 134 2.89 23.53 -1.31
C LEU A 134 4.32 22.95 -1.44
N GLY A 135 5.20 23.63 -2.19
CA GLY A 135 6.57 23.20 -2.44
C GLY A 135 6.78 22.46 -3.77
N TYR A 136 5.78 22.44 -4.66
CA TYR A 136 5.94 21.89 -6.01
C TYR A 136 6.77 22.80 -6.92
N GLU A 137 7.51 22.18 -7.85
CA GLU A 137 8.19 22.91 -8.91
C GLU A 137 7.18 23.46 -9.92
N VAL A 138 7.20 24.78 -10.12
CA VAL A 138 6.36 25.47 -11.10
C VAL A 138 7.24 26.31 -12.02
N LYS A 139 7.00 26.19 -13.32
CA LYS A 139 7.68 26.95 -14.37
C LYS A 139 6.71 27.61 -15.30
N TRP A 140 7.17 28.69 -15.91
CA TRP A 140 6.59 29.27 -17.09
C TRP A 140 7.24 28.71 -18.35
N THR A 141 6.42 28.43 -19.37
CA THR A 141 6.88 28.15 -20.74
C THR A 141 7.73 29.32 -21.27
N ASN A 142 8.81 29.03 -22.00
CA ASN A 142 9.76 30.07 -22.42
C ASN A 142 9.13 31.10 -23.40
N ASP A 143 9.15 32.38 -23.03
CA ASP A 143 8.49 33.45 -23.81
C ASP A 143 9.21 33.87 -25.09
N THR A 144 10.38 33.26 -25.38
CA THR A 144 11.15 33.50 -26.61
C THR A 144 11.10 32.34 -27.61
N ASP A 145 10.69 31.15 -27.19
CA ASP A 145 10.63 29.95 -28.04
C ASP A 145 9.34 29.88 -28.85
N PHE A 146 8.21 30.29 -28.26
CA PHE A 146 6.87 30.26 -28.86
C PHE A 146 6.15 31.61 -28.71
N THR A 147 5.15 31.88 -29.56
CA THR A 147 4.30 33.09 -29.43
C THR A 147 3.24 32.92 -28.33
N TYR A 148 2.59 31.75 -28.29
CA TYR A 148 1.86 31.24 -27.12
C TYR A 148 2.22 29.77 -26.90
N ALA A 149 2.15 29.32 -25.64
CA ALA A 149 2.34 27.93 -25.28
C ALA A 149 1.00 27.34 -24.84
N HIS A 150 0.22 26.94 -25.84
CA HIS A 150 -1.23 26.69 -25.80
C HIS A 150 -1.61 25.19 -25.81
N GLN A 151 -0.62 24.30 -25.75
CA GLN A 151 -0.76 22.87 -25.45
C GLN A 151 -1.54 22.59 -24.15
N LYS A 152 -2.21 21.42 -24.11
CA LYS A 152 -2.82 20.85 -22.92
C LYS A 152 -2.64 19.33 -22.91
N PHE A 153 -1.63 18.87 -22.17
CA PHE A 153 -1.44 17.44 -21.92
C PHE A 153 -0.91 17.18 -20.51
N VAL A 154 -1.08 15.94 -20.05
CA VAL A 154 -0.61 15.46 -18.75
C VAL A 154 0.10 14.14 -18.97
N VAL A 155 1.29 13.96 -18.40
CA VAL A 155 1.96 12.65 -18.28
C VAL A 155 1.83 12.17 -16.84
N ILE A 156 1.35 10.95 -16.65
CA ILE A 156 1.14 10.29 -15.37
C ILE A 156 1.99 9.02 -15.33
N ASP A 157 2.81 8.90 -14.28
CA ASP A 157 3.66 7.74 -13.96
C ASP A 157 4.60 7.28 -15.11
N ASN A 158 4.80 8.12 -16.11
CA ASN A 158 5.47 7.83 -17.40
C ASN A 158 4.82 6.68 -18.23
N GLU A 159 3.64 6.20 -17.83
CA GLU A 159 2.88 5.15 -18.52
C GLU A 159 1.66 5.73 -19.28
N THR A 160 0.99 6.73 -18.69
CA THR A 160 -0.27 7.27 -19.23
C THR A 160 -0.13 8.73 -19.65
N THR A 161 -0.66 9.06 -20.84
CA THR A 161 -0.79 10.45 -21.32
C THR A 161 -2.26 10.83 -21.46
N LEU A 162 -2.65 12.00 -20.94
CA LEU A 162 -3.92 12.65 -21.24
C LEU A 162 -3.68 13.80 -22.23
N VAL A 163 -4.53 13.94 -23.25
CA VAL A 163 -4.50 15.03 -24.24
C VAL A 163 -5.88 15.70 -24.29
N HIS A 164 -5.92 17.03 -24.30
CA HIS A 164 -7.15 17.82 -24.23
C HIS A 164 -7.21 18.90 -25.33
N SER A 165 -8.40 19.13 -25.90
CA SER A 165 -8.67 20.39 -26.63
C SER A 165 -8.87 21.58 -25.67
N GLY A 166 -9.40 21.26 -24.49
CA GLY A 166 -9.77 22.17 -23.41
C GLY A 166 -8.63 22.58 -22.47
N ASN A 167 -8.83 23.69 -21.76
CA ASN A 167 -7.94 24.18 -20.70
C ASN A 167 -8.24 23.46 -19.37
N TRP A 168 -7.45 23.68 -18.31
CA TRP A 168 -7.84 23.30 -16.95
C TRP A 168 -8.83 24.33 -16.35
N ALA A 169 -9.94 24.52 -17.08
CA ALA A 169 -10.95 25.53 -16.82
C ALA A 169 -12.24 24.94 -16.25
N LYS A 170 -13.01 25.79 -15.56
CA LYS A 170 -14.35 25.44 -15.03
C LYS A 170 -15.40 25.18 -16.11
N THR A 171 -15.10 25.55 -17.36
CA THR A 171 -15.91 25.24 -18.55
C THR A 171 -15.44 24.00 -19.29
N SER A 172 -14.30 23.42 -18.90
CA SER A 172 -13.71 22.20 -19.47
C SER A 172 -13.95 20.98 -18.57
N PHE A 173 -13.95 21.22 -17.26
CA PHE A 173 -14.19 20.22 -16.22
C PHE A 173 -15.28 20.71 -15.25
N PRO A 174 -16.55 20.81 -15.71
CA PRO A 174 -17.66 21.35 -14.94
C PRO A 174 -18.18 20.38 -13.87
N ASP A 175 -18.93 20.86 -12.87
CA ASP A 175 -19.96 20.01 -12.26
C ASP A 175 -21.15 19.89 -13.23
N PHE A 176 -21.77 18.70 -13.28
CA PHE A 176 -22.97 18.31 -14.06
C PHE A 176 -24.15 19.31 -14.11
N LYS A 177 -24.22 20.28 -13.21
CA LYS A 177 -25.31 21.30 -13.18
C LYS A 177 -24.99 22.59 -13.95
N TYR A 178 -23.79 22.71 -14.52
CA TYR A 178 -23.25 23.95 -15.06
C TYR A 178 -23.02 23.93 -16.56
N LYS A 179 -23.17 25.12 -17.15
CA LYS A 179 -22.92 25.38 -18.55
C LYS A 179 -21.41 25.48 -18.82
N ALA A 180 -20.96 24.77 -19.83
CA ALA A 180 -19.55 24.53 -20.14
C ALA A 180 -19.34 24.45 -21.65
N ASN A 181 -18.08 24.38 -22.09
CA ASN A 181 -17.71 24.28 -23.49
C ASN A 181 -17.96 22.84 -24.00
N ARG A 182 -18.17 22.69 -25.31
CA ARG A 182 -17.91 21.41 -25.97
C ARG A 182 -16.41 21.29 -26.23
N GLU A 183 -15.79 20.23 -25.70
CA GLU A 183 -14.35 19.97 -25.81
C GLU A 183 -14.11 18.46 -25.79
N TRP A 184 -13.10 17.97 -26.50
CA TRP A 184 -12.74 16.55 -26.49
C TRP A 184 -11.49 16.29 -25.65
N SER A 185 -11.38 15.10 -25.08
CA SER A 185 -10.22 14.61 -24.35
C SER A 185 -10.05 13.10 -24.50
N ILE A 186 -8.80 12.65 -24.39
CA ILE A 186 -8.41 11.24 -24.52
C ILE A 186 -7.30 10.93 -23.53
N ALA A 187 -7.27 9.70 -23.02
CA ALA A 187 -6.18 9.14 -22.25
C ALA A 187 -5.64 7.88 -22.93
N LEU A 188 -4.32 7.73 -22.95
CA LEU A 188 -3.56 6.71 -23.67
C LEU A 188 -2.58 6.05 -22.69
N ASN A 189 -2.72 4.76 -22.45
CA ASN A 189 -1.91 3.98 -21.52
C ASN A 189 -0.97 3.04 -22.30
N ASP A 190 0.16 3.58 -22.74
CA ASP A 190 1.30 2.89 -23.36
C ASP A 190 2.60 3.68 -23.08
N SER A 191 3.65 2.98 -22.67
CA SER A 191 4.92 3.61 -22.25
C SER A 191 5.70 4.27 -23.38
N ASP A 192 5.56 3.81 -24.62
CA ASP A 192 6.35 4.32 -25.76
C ASP A 192 5.70 5.59 -26.34
N VAL A 193 4.35 5.60 -26.42
CA VAL A 193 3.57 6.81 -26.71
C VAL A 193 3.79 7.84 -25.60
N THR A 194 3.65 7.46 -24.33
CA THR A 194 3.88 8.38 -23.21
C THR A 194 5.33 8.86 -23.13
N SER A 195 6.31 8.04 -23.55
CA SER A 195 7.71 8.49 -23.68
C SER A 195 7.88 9.62 -24.70
N TYR A 196 7.08 9.70 -25.76
CA TYR A 196 7.08 10.83 -26.69
C TYR A 196 6.64 12.12 -25.99
N TYR A 197 5.46 12.11 -25.36
CA TYR A 197 4.93 13.26 -24.61
C TYR A 197 5.83 13.66 -23.44
N ARG A 198 6.45 12.68 -22.77
CA ARG A 198 7.46 12.91 -21.72
C ARG A 198 8.71 13.58 -22.27
N SER A 199 9.19 13.18 -23.46
CA SER A 199 10.34 13.82 -24.11
C SER A 199 10.07 15.26 -24.56
N VAL A 200 8.82 15.57 -24.92
CA VAL A 200 8.34 16.95 -25.12
C VAL A 200 8.37 17.72 -23.81
N PHE A 201 7.71 17.20 -22.76
CA PHE A 201 7.66 17.85 -21.46
C PHE A 201 9.08 18.16 -20.94
N ASP A 202 10.02 17.21 -20.98
CA ASP A 202 11.38 17.44 -20.49
C ASP A 202 12.15 18.46 -21.35
N TYR A 203 11.92 18.50 -22.66
CA TYR A 203 12.50 19.52 -23.54
C TYR A 203 12.03 20.93 -23.16
N ASP A 204 10.72 21.12 -23.02
CA ASP A 204 10.13 22.42 -22.71
C ASP A 204 10.36 22.81 -21.23
N TRP A 205 10.39 21.84 -20.30
CA TRP A 205 10.74 22.01 -18.88
C TRP A 205 12.19 22.46 -18.66
N MET A 206 13.14 21.93 -19.45
CA MET A 206 14.54 22.36 -19.43
C MET A 206 14.73 23.81 -19.92
N ARG A 207 13.76 24.35 -20.65
CA ARG A 207 13.79 25.71 -21.23
C ARG A 207 12.91 26.71 -20.48
N GLY A 208 11.94 26.20 -19.71
CA GLY A 208 11.02 26.98 -18.89
C GLY A 208 11.71 27.77 -17.78
N ILE A 209 11.09 28.90 -17.44
CA ILE A 209 11.57 29.90 -16.48
C ILE A 209 10.91 29.64 -15.13
N ASP A 210 11.71 29.48 -14.07
CA ASP A 210 11.20 29.20 -12.72
C ASP A 210 10.25 30.30 -12.22
N TYR A 211 9.11 29.92 -11.65
CA TYR A 211 8.15 30.89 -11.13
C TYR A 211 8.68 31.59 -9.87
N ASN A 212 8.67 32.92 -9.88
CA ASN A 212 9.03 33.78 -8.75
C ASN A 212 7.89 34.75 -8.38
N ALA A 213 7.29 34.54 -7.21
CA ALA A 213 6.20 35.36 -6.66
C ALA A 213 6.52 36.86 -6.45
N THR A 214 7.81 37.24 -6.43
CA THR A 214 8.23 38.65 -6.32
C THR A 214 8.32 39.35 -7.68
N GLU A 215 8.55 38.58 -8.75
CA GLU A 215 8.81 39.11 -10.10
C GLU A 215 7.57 39.02 -11.00
N HIS A 216 6.80 37.94 -10.88
CA HIS A 216 5.55 37.73 -11.62
C HIS A 216 4.33 38.26 -10.84
N GLY A 217 4.31 38.03 -9.52
CA GLY A 217 3.18 38.34 -8.64
C GLY A 217 2.40 37.09 -8.23
N THR A 218 1.38 37.27 -7.38
CA THR A 218 0.67 36.15 -6.71
C THR A 218 -0.78 35.96 -7.16
N GLY A 219 -1.18 36.64 -8.24
CA GLY A 219 -2.51 36.53 -8.83
C GLY A 219 -3.69 36.92 -7.93
N SER A 220 -4.86 36.39 -8.29
CA SER A 220 -6.14 36.57 -7.60
C SER A 220 -6.81 35.20 -7.40
N ALA A 221 -7.44 34.99 -6.25
CA ALA A 221 -8.04 33.70 -5.92
C ALA A 221 -9.10 33.27 -6.96
N LEU A 222 -8.99 32.02 -7.43
CA LEU A 222 -9.90 31.44 -8.43
C LEU A 222 -11.35 31.48 -7.95
N THR A 223 -12.29 31.61 -8.89
CA THR A 223 -13.72 31.70 -8.57
C THR A 223 -14.59 30.86 -9.50
N TYR A 224 -15.65 30.29 -8.93
CA TYR A 224 -16.65 29.48 -9.64
C TYR A 224 -18.01 30.18 -9.85
N PRO A 225 -18.10 31.42 -10.38
CA PRO A 225 -19.33 31.87 -11.01
C PRO A 225 -19.44 31.19 -12.38
N THR A 226 -20.54 30.48 -12.57
CA THR A 226 -20.95 29.74 -13.77
C THR A 226 -22.47 29.83 -13.89
N THR A 227 -22.97 29.81 -15.12
CA THR A 227 -24.41 29.65 -15.40
C THR A 227 -24.80 28.18 -15.24
N THR A 228 -26.01 27.90 -14.76
CA THR A 228 -26.56 26.54 -14.75
C THR A 228 -27.08 26.18 -16.14
N SER A 229 -26.86 24.95 -16.58
CA SER A 229 -27.48 24.38 -17.78
C SER A 229 -28.61 23.41 -17.38
N THR A 230 -29.42 23.00 -18.34
CA THR A 230 -30.31 21.81 -18.23
C THR A 230 -30.11 20.87 -19.42
N TYR A 231 -28.89 20.85 -19.95
CA TYR A 231 -28.39 19.81 -20.86
C TYR A 231 -28.37 18.47 -20.11
N ASP A 232 -28.72 17.37 -20.77
CA ASP A 232 -28.93 16.07 -20.10
C ASP A 232 -27.65 15.20 -19.96
N HIS A 233 -26.53 15.64 -20.56
CA HIS A 233 -25.23 14.93 -20.57
C HIS A 233 -25.29 13.48 -21.11
N PRO A 234 -25.77 13.26 -22.35
CA PRO A 234 -25.89 11.92 -22.94
C PRO A 234 -24.59 11.10 -22.98
N PHE A 235 -23.42 11.74 -23.05
CA PHE A 235 -22.13 11.05 -23.18
C PHE A 235 -21.35 10.96 -21.85
N ALA A 236 -22.04 11.02 -20.70
CA ALA A 236 -21.40 11.09 -19.39
C ALA A 236 -20.67 9.80 -18.95
N GLU A 237 -20.83 8.70 -19.71
CA GLU A 237 -20.03 7.48 -19.57
C GLU A 237 -18.88 7.51 -20.60
N ALA A 238 -17.64 7.49 -20.09
CA ALA A 238 -16.45 7.51 -20.93
C ALA A 238 -16.32 6.25 -21.78
N GLY A 239 -15.93 6.40 -23.05
CA GLY A 239 -15.56 5.26 -23.89
C GLY A 239 -14.28 4.61 -23.35
N ASN A 240 -14.23 3.28 -23.35
CA ASN A 240 -13.10 2.51 -22.79
C ASN A 240 -12.79 1.33 -23.69
N PHE A 241 -11.57 1.29 -24.23
CA PHE A 241 -11.15 0.39 -25.30
C PHE A 241 -9.83 -0.30 -24.92
N TYR A 242 -9.68 -1.57 -25.31
CA TYR A 242 -8.43 -2.32 -25.20
C TYR A 242 -8.25 -3.19 -26.44
N GLU A 243 -7.53 -2.64 -27.42
CA GLU A 243 -7.43 -3.17 -28.77
C GLU A 243 -6.18 -2.62 -29.47
N LEU A 244 -5.93 -3.03 -30.72
CA LEU A 244 -4.83 -2.50 -31.54
C LEU A 244 -5.20 -1.10 -32.04
N VAL A 245 -4.33 -0.13 -31.78
CA VAL A 245 -4.51 1.28 -32.13
C VAL A 245 -3.24 1.80 -32.78
N ASN A 246 -3.38 2.49 -33.91
CA ASN A 246 -2.30 3.25 -34.53
C ASN A 246 -2.37 4.71 -34.03
N VAL A 247 -1.39 5.13 -33.24
CA VAL A 247 -1.38 6.40 -32.50
C VAL A 247 -0.24 7.30 -32.99
N THR A 248 -0.55 8.55 -33.35
CA THR A 248 0.46 9.51 -33.84
C THR A 248 0.39 10.81 -33.02
N PRO A 249 1.34 11.10 -32.12
CA PRO A 249 1.42 12.37 -31.40
C PRO A 249 1.62 13.58 -32.33
N VAL A 250 0.88 14.67 -32.06
CA VAL A 250 0.89 15.88 -32.89
C VAL A 250 1.26 17.09 -32.03
N PHE A 251 2.16 17.95 -32.54
CA PHE A 251 2.57 19.16 -31.84
C PHE A 251 2.80 20.33 -32.80
N SER A 252 2.43 21.55 -32.40
CA SER A 252 2.95 22.77 -33.05
C SER A 252 4.25 23.23 -32.38
N PRO A 253 5.20 23.83 -33.10
CA PRO A 253 5.22 24.03 -34.56
C PRO A 253 5.87 22.85 -35.32
N ASP A 254 6.14 21.72 -34.66
CA ASP A 254 6.92 20.60 -35.21
C ASP A 254 6.21 19.83 -36.34
N THR A 255 4.96 19.42 -36.10
CA THR A 255 4.26 18.39 -36.89
C THR A 255 2.79 18.71 -37.20
N SER A 256 2.21 19.72 -36.56
CA SER A 256 0.79 20.12 -36.65
C SER A 256 0.27 20.25 -38.08
N LEU A 257 0.93 21.05 -38.94
CA LEU A 257 0.53 21.22 -40.34
C LEU A 257 0.56 19.88 -41.10
N GLN A 258 1.61 19.08 -40.90
CA GLN A 258 1.75 17.77 -41.56
C GLN A 258 0.65 16.81 -41.13
N ALA A 259 0.30 16.79 -39.84
CA ALA A 259 -0.75 15.96 -39.27
C ALA A 259 -2.15 16.36 -39.78
N ILE A 260 -2.48 17.65 -39.75
CA ILE A 260 -3.77 18.19 -40.24
C ILE A 260 -3.93 17.90 -41.74
N LEU A 261 -2.90 18.18 -42.54
CA LEU A 261 -2.93 17.89 -43.98
C LEU A 261 -2.95 16.39 -44.27
N TYR A 262 -2.34 15.54 -43.45
CA TYR A 262 -2.43 14.08 -43.59
C TYR A 262 -3.89 13.60 -43.45
N CYS A 263 -4.59 13.98 -42.38
CA CYS A 263 -5.99 13.62 -42.17
C CYS A 263 -6.91 14.11 -43.31
N ILE A 264 -6.78 15.37 -43.72
CA ILE A 264 -7.65 15.95 -44.77
C ILE A 264 -7.38 15.33 -46.15
N ASN A 265 -6.14 14.89 -46.42
CA ASN A 265 -5.79 14.26 -47.70
C ASN A 265 -5.96 12.73 -47.71
N SER A 266 -6.05 12.05 -46.56
CA SER A 266 -6.38 10.63 -46.50
C SER A 266 -7.87 10.36 -46.77
N ALA A 267 -8.76 11.31 -46.45
CA ALA A 267 -10.21 11.21 -46.62
C ALA A 267 -10.66 10.85 -48.06
N LYS A 268 -11.49 9.80 -48.16
CA LYS A 268 -12.05 9.23 -49.39
C LYS A 268 -13.57 9.42 -49.51
N TYR A 269 -14.28 9.49 -48.39
CA TYR A 269 -15.75 9.42 -48.29
C TYR A 269 -16.32 10.51 -47.37
N THR A 270 -15.86 10.61 -46.12
CA THR A 270 -16.32 11.63 -45.16
C THR A 270 -15.16 12.38 -44.48
N LEU A 271 -15.39 13.66 -44.21
CA LEU A 271 -14.45 14.53 -43.50
C LEU A 271 -15.24 15.49 -42.61
N ASP A 272 -15.24 15.20 -41.31
CA ASP A 272 -16.10 15.85 -40.33
C ASP A 272 -15.22 16.70 -39.38
N ILE A 273 -15.43 18.02 -39.35
CA ILE A 273 -14.52 19.00 -38.73
C ILE A 273 -15.26 19.80 -37.66
N GLN A 274 -14.73 19.84 -36.44
CA GLN A 274 -15.28 20.64 -35.33
C GLN A 274 -14.20 21.58 -34.80
N ILE A 275 -14.34 22.88 -35.09
CA ILE A 275 -13.29 23.89 -34.90
C ILE A 275 -13.92 25.25 -34.55
N PRO A 276 -13.43 26.01 -33.55
CA PRO A 276 -14.08 27.25 -33.13
C PRO A 276 -13.97 28.40 -34.14
N TYR A 277 -13.07 28.30 -35.12
CA TYR A 277 -12.86 29.28 -36.19
C TYR A 277 -11.79 28.86 -37.21
N PHE A 278 -11.81 29.51 -38.37
CA PHE A 278 -10.70 29.63 -39.32
C PHE A 278 -10.24 31.10 -39.35
N THR A 279 -8.94 31.36 -39.44
CA THR A 279 -8.33 32.71 -39.44
C THR A 279 -7.09 32.78 -40.33
N SER A 280 -6.62 33.99 -40.66
CA SER A 280 -5.53 34.24 -41.64
C SER A 280 -5.82 33.79 -43.08
N ILE A 281 -7.09 33.60 -43.43
CA ILE A 281 -7.50 33.19 -44.77
C ILE A 281 -7.12 34.30 -45.78
N GLY A 282 -6.39 33.92 -46.83
CA GLY A 282 -5.92 34.83 -47.88
C GLY A 282 -4.58 35.53 -47.60
N ASP A 283 -3.95 35.29 -46.45
CA ASP A 283 -2.61 35.81 -46.13
C ASP A 283 -1.46 34.96 -46.74
N ALA A 284 -1.80 33.84 -47.39
CA ALA A 284 -0.90 32.83 -47.98
C ALA A 284 -0.05 32.07 -46.94
N GLY A 285 -0.64 31.78 -45.78
CA GLY A 285 -0.04 31.10 -44.63
C GLY A 285 -0.26 29.59 -44.56
N GLU A 286 -0.38 29.08 -43.34
CA GLU A 286 -0.65 27.67 -43.05
C GLU A 286 -2.14 27.32 -43.16
N VAL A 287 -3.04 28.22 -42.75
CA VAL A 287 -4.49 27.96 -42.80
C VAL A 287 -5.01 27.91 -44.24
N ASP A 288 -4.45 28.69 -45.15
CA ASP A 288 -4.82 28.60 -46.58
C ASP A 288 -4.53 27.20 -47.15
N GLN A 289 -3.46 26.53 -46.70
CA GLN A 289 -3.17 25.15 -47.11
C GLN A 289 -4.17 24.14 -46.53
N VAL A 290 -4.67 24.39 -45.31
CA VAL A 290 -5.73 23.58 -44.68
C VAL A 290 -7.06 23.77 -45.41
N VAL A 291 -7.41 25.02 -45.76
CA VAL A 291 -8.63 25.35 -46.53
C VAL A 291 -8.55 24.77 -47.93
N ASP A 292 -7.46 24.96 -48.67
CA ASP A 292 -7.25 24.38 -49.99
C ASP A 292 -7.38 22.84 -49.94
N ALA A 293 -6.82 22.17 -48.93
CA ALA A 293 -6.94 20.72 -48.78
C ALA A 293 -8.39 20.27 -48.50
N ILE A 294 -9.19 21.04 -47.77
CA ILE A 294 -10.63 20.79 -47.54
C ILE A 294 -11.42 20.96 -48.84
N LEU A 295 -11.13 22.01 -49.62
CA LEU A 295 -11.76 22.24 -50.92
C LEU A 295 -11.38 21.14 -51.93
N ASP A 296 -10.12 20.69 -51.92
CA ASP A 296 -9.65 19.55 -52.73
C ASP A 296 -10.30 18.24 -52.27
N ALA A 297 -10.48 18.00 -50.97
CA ALA A 297 -11.22 16.83 -50.46
C ALA A 297 -12.66 16.81 -51.02
N ARG A 298 -13.36 17.96 -50.95
CA ARG A 298 -14.69 18.08 -51.56
C ARG A 298 -14.65 17.86 -53.08
N ALA A 299 -13.61 18.34 -53.77
CA ALA A 299 -13.43 18.13 -55.21
C ALA A 299 -13.09 16.66 -55.58
N ARG A 300 -12.50 15.87 -54.68
CA ARG A 300 -12.34 14.41 -54.84
C ARG A 300 -13.67 13.65 -54.73
N GLY A 301 -14.71 14.27 -54.18
CA GLY A 301 -16.04 13.69 -53.98
C GLY A 301 -16.40 13.42 -52.52
N VAL A 302 -15.51 13.73 -51.56
CA VAL A 302 -15.74 13.58 -50.12
C VAL A 302 -16.94 14.43 -49.69
N THR A 303 -17.78 13.90 -48.81
CA THR A 303 -18.77 14.69 -48.07
C THR A 303 -18.10 15.30 -46.85
N VAL A 304 -17.99 16.63 -46.86
CA VAL A 304 -17.34 17.42 -45.80
C VAL A 304 -18.43 18.05 -44.93
N ARG A 305 -18.28 18.02 -43.61
CA ARG A 305 -19.16 18.70 -42.64
C ARG A 305 -18.33 19.55 -41.68
N VAL A 306 -18.79 20.76 -41.35
CA VAL A 306 -18.07 21.69 -40.47
C VAL A 306 -18.98 22.25 -39.37
N ILE A 307 -18.57 22.13 -38.10
CA ILE A 307 -19.19 22.78 -36.93
C ILE A 307 -18.27 23.92 -36.46
N SER A 308 -18.82 25.12 -36.24
CA SER A 308 -18.07 26.34 -35.87
C SER A 308 -18.84 27.29 -34.93
N GLU A 309 -18.16 28.30 -34.36
CA GLU A 309 -18.80 29.42 -33.64
C GLU A 309 -19.47 30.44 -34.57
N GLU A 310 -20.66 30.91 -34.19
CA GLU A 310 -21.35 32.05 -34.83
C GLU A 310 -20.72 33.39 -34.42
N GLU A 311 -20.50 33.63 -33.11
CA GLU A 311 -20.14 34.96 -32.57
C GLU A 311 -18.80 35.56 -33.09
N LYS A 312 -18.02 34.78 -33.84
CA LYS A 312 -16.74 35.23 -34.43
C LYS A 312 -16.84 35.60 -35.91
N ASP A 313 -18.02 35.42 -36.52
CA ASP A 313 -18.47 36.17 -37.70
C ASP A 313 -17.56 36.01 -38.96
N TYR A 314 -16.96 34.83 -39.15
CA TYR A 314 -16.16 34.48 -40.32
C TYR A 314 -17.04 34.15 -41.54
N LEU A 315 -17.95 35.05 -41.89
CA LEU A 315 -18.89 34.89 -43.00
C LEU A 315 -18.17 34.61 -44.34
N GLU A 316 -16.91 35.03 -44.48
CA GLU A 316 -16.07 34.75 -45.66
C GLU A 316 -15.70 33.25 -45.80
N ILE A 317 -15.49 32.49 -44.71
CA ILE A 317 -15.25 31.03 -44.81
C ILE A 317 -16.55 30.25 -45.02
N ALA A 318 -17.65 30.69 -44.39
CA ALA A 318 -18.98 30.11 -44.60
C ALA A 318 -19.45 30.32 -46.05
N GLU A 319 -19.32 31.53 -46.61
CA GLU A 319 -19.62 31.80 -48.02
C GLU A 319 -18.70 31.00 -48.96
N LEU A 320 -17.41 30.84 -48.65
CA LEU A 320 -16.50 30.02 -49.46
C LEU A 320 -16.91 28.54 -49.48
N PHE A 321 -17.14 27.95 -48.29
CA PHE A 321 -17.54 26.55 -48.14
C PHE A 321 -18.91 26.27 -48.79
N TYR A 322 -19.91 27.12 -48.57
CA TYR A 322 -21.22 27.00 -49.23
C TYR A 322 -21.12 27.09 -50.76
N ASN A 323 -20.32 28.01 -51.31
CA ASN A 323 -20.09 28.10 -52.76
C ASN A 323 -19.40 26.84 -53.33
N HIS A 324 -18.71 26.06 -52.50
CA HIS A 324 -18.14 24.74 -52.83
C HIS A 324 -19.03 23.56 -52.38
N SER A 325 -20.27 23.83 -51.95
CA SER A 325 -21.23 22.85 -51.44
C SER A 325 -20.70 22.03 -50.26
N ILE A 326 -20.07 22.71 -49.30
CA ILE A 326 -19.68 22.21 -47.97
C ILE A 326 -20.58 22.94 -46.96
N PRO A 327 -21.48 22.25 -46.24
CA PRO A 327 -22.29 22.89 -45.19
C PRO A 327 -21.46 23.23 -43.96
N VAL A 328 -21.75 24.41 -43.38
CA VAL A 328 -21.29 24.83 -42.06
C VAL A 328 -22.51 24.96 -41.16
N VAL A 329 -22.43 24.44 -39.94
CA VAL A 329 -23.44 24.65 -38.89
C VAL A 329 -22.83 25.34 -37.69
N TRP A 330 -23.63 26.18 -37.04
CA TRP A 330 -23.22 26.98 -35.90
C TRP A 330 -23.53 26.25 -34.60
N HIS A 331 -22.56 26.21 -33.69
CA HIS A 331 -22.64 25.46 -32.44
C HIS A 331 -23.71 26.02 -31.47
N ASP A 332 -24.39 25.14 -30.74
CA ASP A 332 -25.57 25.50 -29.96
C ASP A 332 -25.25 26.27 -28.66
N THR A 333 -25.28 27.59 -28.77
CA THR A 333 -25.12 28.52 -27.64
C THR A 333 -26.27 28.50 -26.62
N ARG A 334 -27.32 27.67 -26.76
CA ARG A 334 -28.28 27.36 -25.67
C ARG A 334 -27.63 26.50 -24.61
N TRP A 335 -27.10 25.34 -25.02
CA TRP A 335 -26.62 24.28 -24.12
C TRP A 335 -25.17 24.45 -23.70
N PHE A 336 -24.32 24.97 -24.60
CA PHE A 336 -22.89 25.10 -24.40
C PHE A 336 -22.46 26.57 -24.29
N THR A 337 -21.37 26.82 -23.56
CA THR A 337 -20.78 28.15 -23.37
C THR A 337 -20.01 28.62 -24.60
N ALA A 338 -19.37 27.68 -25.30
CA ALA A 338 -18.63 27.88 -26.54
C ALA A 338 -18.35 26.52 -27.21
N GLU A 339 -18.19 26.52 -28.52
CA GLU A 339 -17.45 25.48 -29.23
C GLU A 339 -15.96 25.66 -28.92
N HIS A 340 -15.34 24.60 -28.39
CA HIS A 340 -13.92 24.64 -28.04
C HIS A 340 -13.20 23.28 -28.22
N ASN A 341 -13.79 22.34 -28.98
CA ASN A 341 -13.05 21.26 -29.62
C ASN A 341 -12.05 21.83 -30.66
N LYS A 342 -11.09 21.01 -31.13
CA LYS A 342 -10.34 21.20 -32.38
C LYS A 342 -10.08 19.81 -32.97
N GLY A 343 -11.11 19.25 -33.59
CA GLY A 343 -11.16 17.86 -34.02
C GLY A 343 -11.41 17.71 -35.53
N ILE A 344 -10.90 16.60 -36.07
CA ILE A 344 -11.20 16.13 -37.43
C ILE A 344 -11.49 14.63 -37.33
N ILE A 345 -12.58 14.15 -37.92
CA ILE A 345 -12.86 12.73 -38.15
C ILE A 345 -12.79 12.46 -39.65
N VAL A 346 -12.17 11.35 -40.02
CA VAL A 346 -11.91 10.93 -41.40
C VAL A 346 -12.49 9.53 -41.63
N ASP A 347 -13.38 9.42 -42.62
CA ASP A 347 -13.94 8.16 -43.12
C ASP A 347 -14.42 7.20 -42.00
N GLY A 348 -14.88 7.74 -40.86
CA GLY A 348 -15.34 7.00 -39.69
C GLY A 348 -14.31 6.15 -38.93
N HIS A 349 -13.02 6.12 -39.33
CA HIS A 349 -12.02 5.23 -38.74
C HIS A 349 -10.78 5.93 -38.15
N MET A 350 -10.57 7.21 -38.46
CA MET A 350 -9.47 8.00 -37.92
C MET A 350 -9.97 9.32 -37.33
N VAL A 351 -9.42 9.72 -36.17
CA VAL A 351 -9.74 10.97 -35.48
C VAL A 351 -8.48 11.72 -35.06
N LEU A 352 -8.40 13.02 -35.38
CA LEU A 352 -7.48 13.99 -34.80
C LEU A 352 -8.19 14.71 -33.64
N LEU A 353 -7.54 14.79 -32.49
CA LEU A 353 -7.95 15.56 -31.32
C LEU A 353 -6.79 16.47 -30.90
N SER A 354 -7.02 17.78 -30.76
CA SER A 354 -5.92 18.72 -30.50
C SER A 354 -6.31 20.00 -29.75
N SER A 355 -5.29 20.76 -29.32
CA SER A 355 -5.40 22.16 -28.88
C SER A 355 -5.29 23.18 -30.02
N ILE A 356 -4.95 22.73 -31.23
CA ILE A 356 -4.53 23.54 -32.39
C ILE A 356 -5.75 24.21 -33.06
N ASN A 357 -5.84 25.54 -32.99
CA ASN A 357 -6.85 26.27 -33.75
C ASN A 357 -6.41 26.41 -35.22
N PHE A 358 -7.34 26.61 -36.15
CA PHE A 358 -6.99 27.00 -37.51
C PHE A 358 -6.69 28.51 -37.58
N SER A 359 -5.52 28.86 -37.04
CA SER A 359 -4.81 30.13 -37.26
C SER A 359 -3.35 29.83 -37.57
N ASP A 360 -2.71 30.61 -38.44
CA ASP A 360 -1.29 30.41 -38.80
C ASP A 360 -0.42 30.32 -37.55
N GLY A 361 -0.55 31.28 -36.64
CA GLY A 361 0.20 31.30 -35.39
C GLY A 361 -0.03 30.07 -34.49
N SER A 362 -1.22 29.45 -34.49
CA SER A 362 -1.47 28.21 -33.74
C SER A 362 -0.80 27.01 -34.42
N ILE A 363 -0.64 27.03 -35.74
CA ILE A 363 0.05 25.97 -36.50
C ILE A 363 1.58 26.14 -36.47
N SER A 364 2.11 27.36 -36.67
CA SER A 364 3.54 27.62 -36.96
C SER A 364 4.32 28.46 -35.94
N GLU A 365 3.66 29.12 -34.98
CA GLU A 365 4.35 29.93 -33.94
C GLU A 365 4.12 29.46 -32.49
N ASN A 366 3.03 28.76 -32.22
CA ASN A 366 2.66 28.28 -30.90
C ASN A 366 3.32 26.94 -30.56
N ARG A 367 3.46 26.67 -29.26
CA ARG A 367 3.42 25.29 -28.77
C ARG A 367 1.94 24.87 -28.66
N GLU A 368 1.60 23.72 -29.22
CA GLU A 368 0.28 23.10 -29.18
C GLU A 368 0.48 21.59 -29.05
N ALA A 369 -0.54 20.85 -28.59
CA ALA A 369 -0.52 19.39 -28.51
C ALA A 369 -1.79 18.76 -29.09
N GLY A 370 -1.67 17.52 -29.55
CA GLY A 370 -2.77 16.72 -30.08
C GLY A 370 -2.34 15.28 -30.32
N VAL A 371 -3.25 14.49 -30.88
CA VAL A 371 -3.02 13.10 -31.28
C VAL A 371 -3.93 12.73 -32.45
N ILE A 372 -3.40 11.97 -33.41
CA ILE A 372 -4.22 11.20 -34.35
C ILE A 372 -4.35 9.78 -33.80
N ILE A 373 -5.59 9.30 -33.74
CA ILE A 373 -5.95 7.91 -33.47
C ILE A 373 -6.52 7.33 -34.76
N ASP A 374 -5.91 6.26 -35.24
CA ASP A 374 -6.37 5.46 -36.37
C ASP A 374 -6.83 4.11 -35.81
N ASN A 375 -8.15 4.04 -35.56
CA ASN A 375 -8.89 2.91 -35.00
C ASN A 375 -10.41 3.17 -35.14
N TYR A 376 -11.14 2.18 -35.65
CA TYR A 376 -12.57 2.28 -35.91
C TYR A 376 -13.42 2.53 -34.66
N ASN A 377 -13.29 1.70 -33.62
CA ASN A 377 -14.16 1.76 -32.44
C ASN A 377 -14.02 3.08 -31.67
N ILE A 378 -12.78 3.55 -31.50
CA ILE A 378 -12.47 4.82 -30.85
C ILE A 378 -13.02 6.00 -31.68
N THR A 379 -12.89 5.94 -33.01
CA THR A 379 -13.40 7.01 -33.90
C THR A 379 -14.92 7.04 -33.95
N GLN A 380 -15.61 5.89 -33.97
CA GLN A 380 -17.08 5.85 -33.92
C GLN A 380 -17.63 6.54 -32.66
N TRP A 381 -16.97 6.40 -31.51
CA TRP A 381 -17.40 7.07 -30.27
C TRP A 381 -17.33 8.61 -30.36
N TYR A 382 -16.28 9.18 -30.96
CA TYR A 382 -16.23 10.63 -31.23
C TYR A 382 -17.20 11.05 -32.35
N LEU A 383 -17.49 10.15 -33.31
CA LEU A 383 -18.43 10.41 -34.39
C LEU A 383 -19.88 10.50 -33.88
N GLU A 384 -20.30 9.64 -32.95
CA GLU A 384 -21.62 9.75 -32.29
C GLU A 384 -21.80 11.12 -31.60
N ILE A 385 -20.73 11.68 -31.04
CA ILE A 385 -20.72 13.00 -30.39
C ILE A 385 -20.75 14.12 -31.42
N PHE A 386 -19.98 14.02 -32.51
CA PHE A 386 -20.03 14.97 -33.63
C PHE A 386 -21.42 14.98 -34.28
N ASP A 387 -22.03 13.82 -34.50
CA ASP A 387 -23.34 13.67 -35.14
C ASP A 387 -24.48 14.21 -34.24
N PHE A 388 -24.35 14.07 -32.92
CA PHE A 388 -25.25 14.72 -31.95
C PHE A 388 -25.07 16.24 -31.94
N ASP A 389 -23.83 16.75 -31.89
CA ASP A 389 -23.57 18.19 -31.97
C ASP A 389 -24.04 18.78 -33.32
N TRP A 390 -24.02 17.98 -34.40
CA TRP A 390 -24.53 18.34 -35.72
C TRP A 390 -26.06 18.42 -35.78
N GLU A 391 -26.81 17.58 -35.05
CA GLU A 391 -28.29 17.70 -34.92
C GLU A 391 -28.67 18.97 -34.13
N LEU A 392 -27.86 19.35 -33.12
CA LEU A 392 -28.04 20.59 -32.37
C LEU A 392 -27.59 21.85 -33.13
N GLY A 393 -26.66 21.72 -34.09
CA GLY A 393 -26.05 22.83 -34.80
C GLY A 393 -27.01 23.57 -35.73
N ASP A 394 -27.23 24.86 -35.47
CA ASP A 394 -28.15 25.73 -36.21
C ASP A 394 -27.53 26.16 -37.57
N GLY A 395 -28.29 26.09 -38.66
CA GLY A 395 -27.82 26.51 -40.00
C GLY A 395 -27.89 28.04 -40.20
N ASP A 396 -27.06 28.60 -41.10
CA ASP A 396 -27.00 30.06 -41.32
C ASP A 396 -28.36 30.65 -41.79
N GLU A 397 -28.95 31.49 -40.93
CA GLU A 397 -30.26 32.10 -41.17
C GLU A 397 -30.26 33.24 -42.20
N ASN A 398 -29.11 33.85 -42.48
CA ASN A 398 -28.94 34.87 -43.52
C ASN A 398 -28.85 34.23 -44.91
N MET A 399 -28.25 33.05 -44.98
CA MET A 399 -28.12 32.23 -46.20
C MET A 399 -29.39 31.40 -46.44
N GLY A 400 -30.15 31.09 -45.38
CA GLY A 400 -31.43 30.39 -45.45
C GLY A 400 -31.25 28.89 -45.69
N GLU A 401 -30.19 28.32 -45.12
CA GLU A 401 -29.88 26.89 -45.23
C GLU A 401 -30.84 26.02 -44.41
N VAL A 402 -30.78 24.72 -44.67
CA VAL A 402 -31.53 23.68 -43.97
C VAL A 402 -30.55 22.58 -43.61
N ASN A 403 -30.35 22.35 -42.31
CA ASN A 403 -29.50 21.27 -41.83
C ASN A 403 -30.17 19.90 -42.07
N LEU A 404 -29.37 18.89 -42.42
CA LEU A 404 -29.78 17.50 -42.59
C LEU A 404 -28.64 16.56 -42.18
N TYR A 405 -29.00 15.33 -41.83
CA TYR A 405 -28.07 14.25 -41.46
C TYR A 405 -28.68 12.89 -41.83
N TRP A 406 -27.90 11.81 -41.77
CA TRP A 406 -28.37 10.45 -42.05
C TRP A 406 -27.72 9.45 -41.10
N THR A 407 -28.50 8.47 -40.65
CA THR A 407 -28.03 7.38 -39.79
C THR A 407 -28.07 6.04 -40.53
N PRO A 408 -27.04 5.18 -40.39
CA PRO A 408 -25.69 5.49 -39.88
C PRO A 408 -24.91 6.38 -40.86
N ASN A 409 -23.87 7.10 -40.39
CA ASN A 409 -23.08 8.03 -41.23
C ASN A 409 -22.43 7.33 -42.45
N ILE A 410 -21.90 6.11 -42.26
CA ILE A 410 -21.41 5.24 -43.34
C ILE A 410 -22.25 3.94 -43.35
N PRO A 411 -23.29 3.85 -44.18
CA PRO A 411 -24.18 2.68 -44.22
C PRO A 411 -23.65 1.54 -45.09
N THR A 412 -23.84 0.30 -44.61
CA THR A 412 -23.59 -0.94 -45.38
C THR A 412 -24.67 -1.20 -46.42
N SER A 413 -24.48 -2.18 -47.30
CA SER A 413 -25.52 -2.61 -48.24
C SER A 413 -26.68 -3.39 -47.59
N SER A 414 -26.63 -3.56 -46.26
CA SER A 414 -27.70 -4.13 -45.46
C SER A 414 -28.54 -3.10 -44.72
N ASP A 415 -28.07 -1.85 -44.59
CA ASP A 415 -28.67 -0.83 -43.72
C ASP A 415 -29.84 -0.09 -44.37
N VAL A 416 -30.84 0.23 -43.54
CA VAL A 416 -31.87 1.23 -43.89
C VAL A 416 -31.33 2.59 -43.48
N ILE A 417 -31.19 3.49 -44.45
CA ILE A 417 -30.55 4.78 -44.27
C ILE A 417 -31.63 5.80 -43.88
N ASN A 418 -31.65 6.21 -42.62
CA ASN A 418 -32.64 7.16 -42.12
C ASN A 418 -32.12 8.60 -42.25
N VAL A 419 -32.65 9.36 -43.22
CA VAL A 419 -32.25 10.74 -43.49
C VAL A 419 -33.18 11.70 -42.73
N SER A 420 -32.63 12.46 -41.79
CA SER A 420 -33.31 13.52 -41.04
C SER A 420 -33.05 14.90 -41.65
N ILE A 421 -34.09 15.74 -41.67
CA ILE A 421 -34.06 17.16 -42.01
C ILE A 421 -34.47 17.92 -40.76
N PHE A 422 -33.63 18.83 -40.29
CA PHE A 422 -33.86 19.59 -39.06
C PHE A 422 -34.48 20.94 -39.40
N ALA A 423 -35.66 21.24 -38.85
CA ALA A 423 -36.26 22.57 -39.01
C ALA A 423 -35.75 23.58 -37.98
N GLN A 424 -35.41 23.09 -36.79
CA GLN A 424 -34.82 23.88 -35.71
C GLN A 424 -35.63 25.15 -35.39
N ARG A 425 -35.05 26.04 -34.59
CA ARG A 425 -35.75 27.18 -34.02
C ARG A 425 -36.03 28.31 -35.02
N HIS A 426 -35.32 28.36 -36.15
CA HIS A 426 -35.46 29.40 -37.16
C HIS A 426 -36.82 29.33 -37.89
N TYR A 427 -37.36 28.13 -38.10
CA TYR A 427 -38.48 27.90 -39.02
C TYR A 427 -39.85 27.82 -38.32
N SER A 428 -40.30 28.95 -37.75
CA SER A 428 -41.69 29.10 -37.31
C SER A 428 -42.69 28.91 -38.46
N ASP A 429 -43.83 28.26 -38.20
CA ASP A 429 -44.86 27.92 -39.20
C ASP A 429 -44.32 27.14 -40.42
N VAL A 430 -43.63 26.01 -40.19
CA VAL A 430 -43.35 25.00 -41.24
C VAL A 430 -44.66 24.53 -41.87
N THR A 431 -44.75 24.55 -43.20
CA THR A 431 -45.96 24.19 -43.96
C THR A 431 -45.78 23.07 -44.96
N ASP A 432 -44.58 22.92 -45.52
CA ASP A 432 -44.17 21.82 -46.39
C ASP A 432 -42.69 21.49 -46.08
N VAL A 433 -42.32 20.22 -46.14
CA VAL A 433 -40.92 19.74 -46.06
C VAL A 433 -40.72 18.72 -47.18
N ASN A 434 -39.58 18.78 -47.88
CA ASN A 434 -39.21 17.80 -48.91
C ASN A 434 -37.76 17.34 -48.77
N LEU A 435 -37.48 16.11 -49.19
CA LEU A 435 -36.14 15.57 -49.43
C LEU A 435 -36.00 15.24 -50.92
N SER A 436 -34.97 15.78 -51.56
CA SER A 436 -34.50 15.29 -52.85
C SER A 436 -33.50 14.16 -52.61
N VAL A 437 -33.68 13.03 -53.29
CA VAL A 437 -32.76 11.88 -53.28
C VAL A 437 -32.38 11.53 -54.71
N GLN A 438 -31.09 11.48 -55.01
CA GLN A 438 -30.53 10.99 -56.27
C GLN A 438 -29.60 9.82 -55.97
N ILE A 439 -29.84 8.68 -56.62
CA ILE A 439 -28.98 7.48 -56.52
C ILE A 439 -28.07 7.46 -57.74
N ASP A 440 -26.75 7.47 -57.50
CA ASP A 440 -25.67 7.51 -58.48
C ASP A 440 -25.86 8.59 -59.57
N THR A 441 -26.38 8.21 -60.74
CA THR A 441 -26.63 9.11 -61.87
C THR A 441 -28.08 9.13 -62.34
N ASP A 442 -28.98 8.46 -61.62
CA ASP A 442 -30.41 8.45 -61.93
C ASP A 442 -31.07 9.82 -61.63
N PRO A 443 -32.24 10.14 -62.22
CA PRO A 443 -32.93 11.40 -61.97
C PRO A 443 -33.40 11.53 -60.51
N ALA A 444 -33.09 12.67 -59.88
CA ALA A 444 -33.48 12.95 -58.51
C ALA A 444 -35.00 12.83 -58.28
N THR A 445 -35.38 12.15 -57.20
CA THR A 445 -36.77 11.96 -56.75
C THR A 445 -37.03 12.81 -55.50
N ASN A 446 -38.12 13.58 -55.52
CA ASN A 446 -38.54 14.43 -54.40
C ASN A 446 -39.63 13.73 -53.58
N TYR A 447 -39.35 13.52 -52.29
CA TYR A 447 -40.29 13.01 -51.29
C TYR A 447 -40.78 14.17 -50.43
N SER A 448 -42.05 14.13 -49.99
CA SER A 448 -42.60 15.15 -49.07
C SER A 448 -42.83 14.54 -47.69
N ILE A 449 -42.29 15.20 -46.66
CA ILE A 449 -42.08 14.64 -45.32
C ILE A 449 -42.81 15.50 -44.29
N THR A 450 -44.14 15.58 -44.40
CA THR A 450 -44.98 16.41 -43.50
C THR A 450 -45.67 15.61 -42.39
N THR A 451 -45.36 14.31 -42.26
CA THR A 451 -45.97 13.39 -41.27
C THR A 451 -44.98 12.50 -40.52
N ASN A 452 -43.78 12.32 -41.06
CA ASN A 452 -42.70 11.58 -40.39
C ASN A 452 -41.85 12.61 -39.65
N VAL A 453 -42.18 12.85 -38.39
CA VAL A 453 -41.52 13.86 -37.55
C VAL A 453 -41.32 13.29 -36.16
N TYR A 454 -40.22 13.64 -35.51
CA TYR A 454 -39.93 13.34 -34.11
C TYR A 454 -39.54 14.62 -33.34
N PRO A 455 -39.61 14.60 -31.99
CA PRO A 455 -39.25 15.76 -31.20
C PRO A 455 -37.74 16.07 -31.23
N SER A 456 -37.39 17.34 -31.35
CA SER A 456 -36.05 17.86 -31.01
C SER A 456 -35.74 17.72 -29.51
N ILE A 457 -34.53 18.10 -29.08
CA ILE A 457 -34.15 18.10 -27.67
C ILE A 457 -35.02 19.03 -26.79
N GLU A 458 -35.61 20.09 -27.39
CA GLU A 458 -36.64 20.93 -26.75
C GLU A 458 -37.99 20.24 -26.56
N GLY A 459 -38.20 19.07 -27.17
CA GLY A 459 -39.48 18.37 -27.20
C GLY A 459 -40.49 18.95 -28.21
N GLN A 460 -40.01 19.61 -29.28
CA GLN A 460 -40.86 20.13 -30.35
C GLN A 460 -40.81 19.20 -31.58
N ASP A 461 -41.95 18.85 -32.16
CA ASP A 461 -42.03 18.02 -33.38
C ASP A 461 -41.50 18.79 -34.62
N GLU A 462 -40.18 18.88 -34.76
CA GLU A 462 -39.48 19.70 -35.78
C GLU A 462 -38.33 18.99 -36.53
N ASN A 463 -38.06 17.71 -36.22
CA ASN A 463 -37.05 16.89 -36.90
C ASN A 463 -37.75 15.87 -37.83
N TYR A 464 -37.63 16.04 -39.14
CA TYR A 464 -38.43 15.35 -40.17
C TYR A 464 -37.62 14.28 -40.90
N PHE A 465 -38.11 13.03 -40.99
CA PHE A 465 -37.27 11.90 -41.43
C PHE A 465 -37.82 11.05 -42.58
N TYR A 466 -36.92 10.48 -43.38
CA TYR A 466 -37.25 9.55 -44.47
C TYR A 466 -36.26 8.39 -44.57
N GLU A 467 -36.79 7.16 -44.52
CA GLU A 467 -36.04 5.92 -44.69
C GLU A 467 -35.79 5.64 -46.18
N ILE A 468 -34.53 5.68 -46.59
CA ILE A 468 -34.06 5.13 -47.87
C ILE A 468 -33.72 3.65 -47.63
N SER A 469 -34.33 2.75 -48.40
CA SER A 469 -34.03 1.32 -48.32
C SER A 469 -32.58 1.04 -48.74
N ALA A 470 -31.96 0.01 -48.14
CA ALA A 470 -30.61 -0.46 -48.46
C ALA A 470 -30.29 -0.48 -49.97
N GLN A 471 -29.09 0.01 -50.31
CA GLN A 471 -28.52 0.07 -51.66
C GLN A 471 -27.27 -0.80 -51.75
N PRO A 472 -26.75 -1.16 -52.94
CA PRO A 472 -25.49 -1.89 -53.06
C PRO A 472 -24.28 -1.12 -52.51
N HIS A 473 -23.22 -1.83 -52.08
CA HIS A 473 -21.90 -1.23 -51.85
C HIS A 473 -21.42 -0.51 -53.12
N GLY A 474 -20.83 0.67 -52.93
CA GLY A 474 -20.32 1.54 -53.99
C GLY A 474 -21.35 2.51 -54.57
N THR A 475 -22.62 2.44 -54.15
CA THR A 475 -23.63 3.44 -54.53
C THR A 475 -23.44 4.75 -53.76
N ASN A 476 -23.49 5.86 -54.49
CA ASN A 476 -23.50 7.21 -53.93
C ASN A 476 -24.94 7.75 -53.93
N ILE A 477 -25.41 8.28 -52.81
CA ILE A 477 -26.76 8.85 -52.68
C ILE A 477 -26.66 10.34 -52.37
N THR A 478 -26.90 11.19 -53.37
CA THR A 478 -26.95 12.64 -53.18
C THR A 478 -28.30 13.02 -52.55
N VAL A 479 -28.26 13.64 -51.37
CA VAL A 479 -29.43 14.08 -50.60
C VAL A 479 -29.45 15.60 -50.43
N GLN A 480 -30.64 16.20 -50.50
CA GLN A 480 -30.82 17.64 -50.26
C GLN A 480 -32.18 17.91 -49.60
N GLY A 481 -32.14 18.58 -48.44
CA GLY A 481 -33.33 18.95 -47.67
C GLY A 481 -33.94 20.30 -48.08
N PHE A 482 -35.25 20.42 -47.95
CA PHE A 482 -36.01 21.64 -48.27
C PHE A 482 -37.12 21.85 -47.23
N ILE A 483 -37.20 23.07 -46.68
CA ILE A 483 -38.21 23.46 -45.69
C ILE A 483 -38.97 24.68 -46.18
N LYS A 484 -40.26 24.77 -45.84
CA LYS A 484 -41.09 25.91 -46.18
C LYS A 484 -41.74 26.56 -44.96
N ALA A 485 -41.05 27.55 -44.41
CA ALA A 485 -41.51 28.39 -43.30
C ALA A 485 -42.15 29.69 -43.82
N LEU A 486 -43.23 30.16 -43.17
CA LEU A 486 -43.91 31.44 -43.47
C LEU A 486 -44.30 31.67 -44.96
N GLY A 487 -44.29 30.61 -45.77
CA GLY A 487 -44.57 30.64 -47.22
C GLY A 487 -43.35 30.81 -48.14
N VAL A 488 -42.13 30.90 -47.60
CA VAL A 488 -40.84 30.93 -48.33
C VAL A 488 -40.24 29.53 -48.33
N TRP A 489 -39.49 29.15 -49.38
CA TRP A 489 -38.70 27.92 -49.42
C TRP A 489 -37.24 28.19 -49.06
N HIS A 490 -36.71 27.33 -48.19
CA HIS A 490 -35.34 27.28 -47.69
C HIS A 490 -34.74 25.93 -48.13
N ASN A 491 -33.44 25.91 -48.46
CA ASN A 491 -32.80 24.76 -49.11
C ASN A 491 -31.46 24.47 -48.42
N GLY A 492 -31.21 23.19 -48.10
CA GLY A 492 -29.92 22.76 -47.57
C GLY A 492 -28.87 22.58 -48.66
N THR A 493 -27.61 22.54 -48.26
CA THR A 493 -26.50 22.15 -49.13
C THR A 493 -26.55 20.65 -49.48
N PRO A 494 -26.35 20.24 -50.75
CA PRO A 494 -26.44 18.84 -51.15
C PRO A 494 -25.24 18.01 -50.68
N MET A 495 -25.50 16.97 -49.89
CA MET A 495 -24.48 16.02 -49.38
C MET A 495 -24.59 14.65 -50.06
N VAL A 496 -23.52 13.85 -50.00
CA VAL A 496 -23.46 12.52 -50.63
C VAL A 496 -23.24 11.46 -49.54
N ILE A 497 -24.19 10.52 -49.45
CA ILE A 497 -24.08 9.33 -48.61
C ILE A 497 -23.34 8.27 -49.42
N HIS A 498 -22.23 7.76 -48.89
CA HIS A 498 -21.45 6.69 -49.52
C HIS A 498 -21.84 5.35 -48.91
N VAL A 499 -22.46 4.47 -49.71
CA VAL A 499 -22.90 3.14 -49.22
C VAL A 499 -21.74 2.16 -49.34
N LEU A 500 -21.24 1.70 -48.20
CA LEU A 500 -20.05 0.87 -48.08
C LEU A 500 -20.34 -0.32 -47.16
N ASP A 501 -20.53 -1.51 -47.74
CA ASP A 501 -20.09 -2.72 -47.02
C ASP A 501 -18.61 -2.54 -46.67
N SER A 502 -18.22 -2.93 -45.45
CA SER A 502 -17.00 -2.48 -44.79
C SER A 502 -15.75 -2.54 -45.67
N THR A 503 -14.94 -1.47 -45.62
CA THR A 503 -13.62 -1.40 -46.25
C THR A 503 -12.65 -2.48 -45.75
N ASP A 504 -12.95 -3.04 -44.58
CA ASP A 504 -12.19 -4.06 -43.85
C ASP A 504 -12.30 -5.47 -44.49
N GLY A 505 -12.89 -5.56 -45.69
CA GLY A 505 -12.90 -6.76 -46.52
C GLY A 505 -11.50 -7.26 -46.91
N VAL A 506 -10.42 -6.50 -46.63
CA VAL A 506 -9.02 -6.90 -46.77
C VAL A 506 -8.40 -7.06 -45.38
N THR A 507 -7.88 -8.26 -45.08
CA THR A 507 -7.13 -8.54 -43.85
C THR A 507 -5.71 -8.98 -44.16
N LEU A 508 -4.80 -8.76 -43.20
CA LEU A 508 -3.45 -9.29 -43.14
C LEU A 508 -3.18 -9.73 -41.69
N ASP A 509 -2.38 -10.78 -41.49
CA ASP A 509 -1.87 -11.13 -40.16
C ASP A 509 -0.57 -10.36 -39.85
N SER A 510 -0.17 -10.39 -38.58
CA SER A 510 1.10 -9.86 -38.11
C SER A 510 2.01 -11.02 -37.69
N PRO A 511 2.93 -11.47 -38.55
CA PRO A 511 3.97 -12.42 -38.17
C PRO A 511 4.87 -11.80 -37.10
N ALA A 512 5.36 -12.61 -36.16
CA ALA A 512 6.21 -12.10 -35.10
C ALA A 512 7.54 -11.54 -35.64
N ASP A 513 7.97 -10.40 -35.09
CA ASP A 513 9.34 -9.91 -35.17
C ASP A 513 10.34 -10.99 -34.73
N PHE A 514 11.51 -11.04 -35.36
CA PHE A 514 12.56 -11.98 -35.00
C PHE A 514 13.97 -11.43 -35.22
N GLU A 515 14.97 -12.17 -34.78
CA GLU A 515 16.37 -11.82 -34.97
C GLU A 515 17.18 -13.03 -35.44
N TYR A 516 18.35 -12.74 -36.04
CA TYR A 516 19.32 -13.75 -36.44
C TYR A 516 20.71 -13.14 -36.70
N GLU A 517 21.74 -13.97 -36.64
CA GLU A 517 23.13 -13.56 -36.86
C GLU A 517 23.48 -13.31 -38.33
N SER A 518 24.28 -12.25 -38.57
CA SER A 518 24.85 -11.85 -39.86
C SER A 518 25.72 -12.93 -40.53
N GLY A 519 25.08 -13.86 -41.23
CA GLY A 519 25.72 -14.95 -41.99
C GLY A 519 24.85 -16.20 -42.09
N SER A 520 23.93 -16.37 -41.14
CA SER A 520 22.93 -17.45 -41.13
C SER A 520 21.98 -17.38 -42.33
N THR A 521 21.36 -18.52 -42.68
CA THR A 521 20.47 -18.65 -43.85
C THR A 521 19.31 -19.61 -43.59
N GLY A 522 18.20 -19.40 -44.30
CA GLY A 522 16.94 -20.14 -44.15
C GLY A 522 15.75 -19.23 -43.80
N HIS A 523 16.02 -17.98 -43.41
CA HIS A 523 15.04 -17.05 -42.85
C HIS A 523 14.03 -16.54 -43.87
N THR A 524 12.76 -16.51 -43.48
CA THR A 524 11.63 -16.08 -44.31
C THR A 524 10.57 -15.37 -43.46
N ILE A 525 10.02 -14.26 -43.95
CA ILE A 525 8.74 -13.75 -43.46
C ILE A 525 7.63 -14.37 -44.31
N THR A 526 6.50 -14.72 -43.70
CA THR A 526 5.27 -15.11 -44.41
C THR A 526 4.08 -14.48 -43.72
N TRP A 527 3.46 -13.52 -44.39
CA TRP A 527 2.14 -12.98 -44.05
C TRP A 527 1.03 -13.87 -44.62
N THR A 528 -0.11 -13.90 -43.95
CA THR A 528 -1.38 -14.51 -44.39
C THR A 528 -2.45 -13.44 -44.37
N GLY A 529 -2.94 -13.04 -45.54
CA GLY A 529 -4.10 -12.15 -45.63
C GLY A 529 -5.28 -12.79 -46.33
N SER A 530 -6.41 -12.10 -46.33
CA SER A 530 -7.60 -12.46 -47.12
C SER A 530 -8.22 -11.23 -47.75
N ALA A 531 -8.90 -11.40 -48.88
CA ALA A 531 -9.74 -10.36 -49.47
C ALA A 531 -10.87 -10.98 -50.28
N GLU A 532 -11.99 -10.27 -50.45
CA GLU A 532 -13.06 -10.72 -51.35
C GLU A 532 -12.61 -10.63 -52.83
N ASN A 533 -11.91 -9.54 -53.21
CA ASN A 533 -11.49 -9.27 -54.59
C ASN A 533 -9.98 -8.95 -54.70
N PRO A 534 -9.06 -9.84 -54.29
CA PRO A 534 -7.61 -9.56 -54.21
C PRO A 534 -6.98 -9.19 -55.57
N ASP A 535 -6.08 -8.19 -55.58
CA ASP A 535 -5.36 -7.71 -56.78
C ASP A 535 -3.84 -7.96 -56.69
N LYS A 536 -3.18 -7.31 -55.73
CA LYS A 536 -1.72 -7.14 -55.68
C LYS A 536 -1.19 -7.06 -54.26
N TYR A 537 0.11 -7.34 -54.12
CA TYR A 537 0.88 -7.04 -52.93
C TYR A 537 2.13 -6.25 -53.30
N GLU A 538 2.61 -5.46 -52.36
CA GLU A 538 3.92 -4.83 -52.33
C GLU A 538 4.62 -5.19 -51.01
N VAL A 539 5.94 -5.34 -51.04
CA VAL A 539 6.76 -5.41 -49.84
C VAL A 539 7.86 -4.38 -49.96
N LEU A 540 7.97 -3.53 -48.93
CA LEU A 540 9.04 -2.57 -48.76
C LEU A 540 10.10 -3.17 -47.82
N TRP A 541 11.35 -2.79 -47.99
CA TRP A 541 12.47 -3.03 -47.08
C TRP A 541 13.04 -1.68 -46.66
N ASN A 542 12.99 -1.35 -45.36
CA ASN A 542 13.37 -0.03 -44.84
C ASN A 542 12.71 1.12 -45.63
N GLY A 543 11.41 1.00 -45.89
CA GLY A 543 10.60 1.95 -46.67
C GLY A 543 10.91 2.03 -48.18
N THR A 544 11.83 1.23 -48.70
CA THR A 544 12.19 1.17 -50.13
C THR A 544 11.57 -0.06 -50.80
N HIS A 545 11.06 0.04 -52.03
CA HIS A 545 10.51 -1.12 -52.76
C HIS A 545 11.50 -2.30 -52.78
N TYR A 546 11.04 -3.46 -52.30
CA TYR A 546 11.82 -4.71 -52.26
C TYR A 546 11.27 -5.74 -53.25
N THR A 547 9.95 -5.99 -53.23
CA THR A 547 9.27 -6.80 -54.24
C THR A 547 7.78 -6.46 -54.33
N SER A 548 7.11 -6.93 -55.38
CA SER A 548 5.67 -6.73 -55.58
C SER A 548 5.14 -7.70 -56.64
N GLY A 549 3.88 -8.09 -56.55
CA GLY A 549 3.24 -8.94 -57.55
C GLY A 549 1.73 -9.03 -57.39
N ASN A 550 1.07 -9.81 -58.26
CA ASN A 550 -0.34 -10.13 -58.07
C ASN A 550 -0.53 -10.95 -56.78
N TRP A 551 -1.58 -10.65 -56.03
CA TRP A 551 -1.96 -11.33 -54.81
C TRP A 551 -3.27 -12.08 -55.01
N GLY A 552 -3.50 -13.11 -54.19
CA GLY A 552 -4.62 -14.04 -54.35
C GLY A 552 -5.46 -14.22 -53.08
N GLY A 553 -5.46 -13.26 -52.16
CA GLY A 553 -6.24 -13.34 -50.91
C GLY A 553 -5.79 -14.48 -50.01
N ASN A 554 -4.48 -14.73 -49.96
CA ASN A 554 -3.81 -15.80 -49.22
C ASN A 554 -2.43 -15.28 -48.76
N THR A 555 -1.40 -16.13 -48.68
CA THR A 555 -0.08 -15.74 -48.16
C THR A 555 0.78 -14.89 -49.11
N VAL A 556 1.60 -14.02 -48.52
CA VAL A 556 2.75 -13.34 -49.13
C VAL A 556 4.00 -13.79 -48.39
N GLY A 557 4.98 -14.38 -49.07
CA GLY A 557 6.21 -14.88 -48.46
C GLY A 557 7.47 -14.33 -49.12
N ILE A 558 8.45 -13.90 -48.33
CA ILE A 558 9.76 -13.43 -48.81
C ILE A 558 10.90 -14.09 -48.04
N ALA A 559 12.07 -14.20 -48.69
CA ALA A 559 13.29 -14.73 -48.09
C ALA A 559 14.22 -13.58 -47.66
N VAL A 560 14.55 -13.52 -46.37
CA VAL A 560 15.27 -12.42 -45.71
C VAL A 560 16.66 -12.90 -45.30
N ASN A 561 17.56 -13.00 -46.27
CA ASN A 561 18.88 -13.63 -46.09
C ASN A 561 19.99 -12.68 -46.56
N GLY A 562 21.14 -12.69 -45.88
CA GLY A 562 22.28 -11.85 -46.25
C GLY A 562 22.06 -10.33 -46.06
N LEU A 563 21.16 -9.96 -45.16
CA LEU A 563 21.04 -8.59 -44.65
C LEU A 563 22.30 -8.21 -43.85
N ALA A 564 22.52 -6.90 -43.66
CA ALA A 564 23.67 -6.39 -42.89
C ALA A 564 23.33 -6.32 -41.39
N VAL A 565 24.35 -6.26 -40.53
CA VAL A 565 24.16 -6.01 -39.08
C VAL A 565 23.40 -4.70 -38.85
N GLY A 566 22.33 -4.76 -38.06
CA GLY A 566 21.45 -3.64 -37.74
C GLY A 566 19.97 -4.04 -37.72
N LYS A 567 19.08 -3.08 -37.41
CA LYS A 567 17.64 -3.28 -37.56
C LYS A 567 17.20 -3.04 -39.01
N HIS A 568 16.37 -3.95 -39.50
CA HIS A 568 15.63 -3.85 -40.75
C HIS A 568 14.14 -3.98 -40.47
N ASN A 569 13.31 -3.38 -41.32
CA ASN A 569 11.88 -3.68 -41.35
C ASN A 569 11.45 -4.07 -42.75
N PHE A 570 10.42 -4.92 -42.80
CA PHE A 570 9.76 -5.31 -44.03
C PHE A 570 8.26 -5.05 -43.89
N THR A 571 7.76 -4.08 -44.63
CA THR A 571 6.35 -3.69 -44.61
C THR A 571 5.64 -4.34 -45.78
N CYS A 572 4.68 -5.24 -45.52
CA CYS A 572 3.83 -5.81 -46.56
C CYS A 572 2.54 -5.00 -46.67
N ILE A 573 2.14 -4.69 -47.91
CA ILE A 573 0.91 -3.99 -48.24
C ILE A 573 0.13 -4.88 -49.21
N VAL A 574 -1.01 -5.42 -48.81
CA VAL A 574 -1.91 -6.21 -49.67
C VAL A 574 -3.11 -5.38 -50.09
N ASN A 575 -3.51 -5.45 -51.36
CA ASN A 575 -4.57 -4.63 -51.95
C ASN A 575 -5.59 -5.51 -52.67
N ASP A 576 -6.85 -5.08 -52.67
CA ASP A 576 -7.91 -5.62 -53.51
C ASP A 576 -8.11 -4.79 -54.81
N THR A 577 -9.06 -5.19 -55.65
CA THR A 577 -9.41 -4.46 -56.89
C THR A 577 -10.29 -3.22 -56.70
N THR A 578 -10.87 -2.99 -55.51
CA THR A 578 -11.61 -1.76 -55.19
C THR A 578 -10.69 -0.63 -54.70
N GLY A 579 -9.53 -0.97 -54.16
CA GLY A 579 -8.56 -0.03 -53.57
C GLY A 579 -8.55 -0.04 -52.04
N ALA A 580 -9.23 -1.00 -51.41
CA ALA A 580 -9.00 -1.36 -50.02
C ALA A 580 -7.64 -2.06 -49.88
N PHE A 581 -6.99 -1.88 -48.73
CA PHE A 581 -5.69 -2.48 -48.44
C PHE A 581 -5.55 -2.80 -46.96
N ALA A 582 -4.71 -3.79 -46.65
CA ALA A 582 -4.19 -4.03 -45.31
C ALA A 582 -2.66 -3.94 -45.35
N ILE A 583 -2.08 -3.56 -44.22
CA ILE A 583 -0.64 -3.30 -44.05
C ILE A 583 -0.16 -3.97 -42.77
N ASP A 584 1.06 -4.49 -42.79
CA ASP A 584 1.77 -5.03 -41.61
C ASP A 584 3.27 -4.78 -41.76
N THR A 585 4.01 -4.65 -40.65
CA THR A 585 5.47 -4.47 -40.67
C THR A 585 6.18 -5.38 -39.69
N VAL A 586 6.94 -6.33 -40.23
CA VAL A 586 7.82 -7.22 -39.44
C VAL A 586 9.22 -6.62 -39.35
N TRP A 587 9.73 -6.48 -38.13
CA TRP A 587 11.10 -6.10 -37.86
C TRP A 587 12.01 -7.32 -37.78
N ILE A 588 13.23 -7.13 -38.29
CA ILE A 588 14.32 -8.09 -38.21
C ILE A 588 15.51 -7.38 -37.59
N THR A 589 15.96 -7.85 -36.43
CA THR A 589 17.26 -7.43 -35.86
C THR A 589 18.33 -8.40 -36.35
N VAL A 590 19.30 -7.89 -37.11
CA VAL A 590 20.44 -8.68 -37.56
C VAL A 590 21.61 -8.38 -36.64
N THR A 591 21.96 -9.35 -35.80
CA THR A 591 23.10 -9.26 -34.88
C THR A 591 24.42 -9.46 -35.63
N PRO A 592 25.57 -9.01 -35.08
CA PRO A 592 26.86 -9.59 -35.44
C PRO A 592 26.79 -11.12 -35.30
N ALA A 593 27.62 -11.86 -36.04
CA ALA A 593 27.86 -13.26 -35.69
C ALA A 593 28.80 -13.28 -34.47
N GLU A 594 28.40 -13.97 -33.41
CA GLU A 594 29.12 -14.04 -32.13
C GLU A 594 29.46 -15.49 -31.81
N ALA A 595 30.60 -15.71 -31.14
CA ALA A 595 31.01 -17.08 -30.82
C ALA A 595 30.13 -17.65 -29.69
N PRO A 596 29.87 -18.97 -29.64
CA PRO A 596 28.96 -19.57 -28.66
C PRO A 596 29.27 -19.14 -27.21
N GLU A 597 28.32 -18.59 -26.50
CA GLU A 597 28.51 -18.17 -25.12
C GLU A 597 28.52 -19.38 -24.19
N ILE A 598 29.48 -19.42 -23.25
CA ILE A 598 29.65 -20.53 -22.31
C ILE A 598 29.67 -20.01 -20.88
N THR A 599 28.59 -20.25 -20.14
CA THR A 599 28.57 -20.13 -18.68
C THR A 599 29.06 -21.44 -18.07
N GLY A 600 30.35 -21.50 -17.76
CA GLY A 600 30.96 -22.58 -16.98
C GLY A 600 31.09 -22.23 -15.49
N PRO A 601 31.46 -23.21 -14.65
CA PRO A 601 31.75 -22.98 -13.24
C PRO A 601 33.16 -22.40 -13.04
N ASP A 602 33.35 -21.68 -11.93
CA ASP A 602 34.67 -21.25 -11.47
C ASP A 602 35.57 -22.45 -11.09
N ASP A 603 36.89 -22.24 -11.11
CA ASP A 603 37.88 -23.20 -10.59
C ASP A 603 37.59 -23.54 -9.12
N PHE A 604 37.55 -24.82 -8.77
CA PHE A 604 37.09 -25.30 -7.46
C PHE A 604 38.03 -26.30 -6.79
N LEU A 605 37.78 -26.59 -5.51
CA LEU A 605 38.45 -27.66 -4.77
C LEU A 605 37.45 -28.41 -3.89
N TYR A 606 37.71 -29.68 -3.64
CA TYR A 606 36.94 -30.52 -2.73
C TYR A 606 37.82 -31.61 -2.10
N GLU A 607 37.31 -32.36 -1.13
CA GLU A 607 38.07 -33.40 -0.41
C GLU A 607 37.84 -34.82 -0.96
N GLU A 608 38.89 -35.64 -0.96
CA GLU A 608 38.86 -37.03 -1.40
C GLU A 608 37.81 -37.84 -0.60
N GLY A 609 36.88 -38.50 -1.31
CA GLY A 609 35.77 -39.25 -0.70
C GLY A 609 34.39 -38.87 -1.22
N ILE A 610 34.21 -37.67 -1.79
CA ILE A 610 32.94 -37.23 -2.38
C ILE A 610 32.53 -38.16 -3.54
N SER A 611 31.38 -38.82 -3.40
CA SER A 611 30.92 -39.90 -4.28
C SER A 611 30.23 -39.44 -5.57
N GLU A 612 29.70 -38.22 -5.60
CA GLU A 612 29.16 -37.55 -6.79
C GLU A 612 29.53 -36.06 -6.69
N TYR A 613 30.21 -35.50 -7.70
CA TYR A 613 30.55 -34.08 -7.74
C TYR A 613 30.24 -33.55 -9.14
N VAL A 614 29.07 -32.95 -9.30
CA VAL A 614 28.54 -32.65 -10.63
C VAL A 614 28.92 -31.25 -11.10
N ILE A 615 29.62 -31.18 -12.22
CA ILE A 615 30.05 -29.98 -12.92
C ILE A 615 29.01 -29.67 -14.02
N TYR A 616 28.60 -28.40 -14.12
CA TYR A 616 27.57 -27.94 -15.05
C TYR A 616 28.10 -26.81 -15.94
N TRP A 617 27.85 -26.92 -17.25
CA TRP A 617 27.94 -25.82 -18.21
C TRP A 617 26.59 -25.56 -18.82
N ASN A 618 26.20 -24.29 -18.92
CA ASN A 618 25.08 -23.83 -19.75
C ASN A 618 25.64 -23.00 -20.90
N PHE A 619 25.06 -23.10 -22.10
CA PHE A 619 25.57 -22.37 -23.26
C PHE A 619 24.47 -21.89 -24.20
N THR A 620 24.73 -20.73 -24.81
CA THR A 620 23.78 -19.94 -25.60
C THR A 620 24.40 -19.59 -26.95
N ASP A 621 23.65 -19.87 -28.02
CA ASP A 621 24.14 -19.84 -29.41
C ASP A 621 22.93 -19.79 -30.36
N GLN A 622 22.92 -18.89 -31.34
CA GLN A 622 21.83 -18.81 -32.33
C GLN A 622 22.04 -19.74 -33.55
N SER A 623 23.26 -20.25 -33.74
CA SER A 623 23.71 -20.99 -34.92
C SER A 623 24.36 -22.37 -34.62
N PRO A 624 23.95 -23.16 -33.60
CA PRO A 624 24.73 -24.27 -33.04
C PRO A 624 25.08 -25.43 -34.00
N ASP A 625 26.32 -25.92 -33.93
CA ASP A 625 26.79 -27.16 -34.60
C ASP A 625 27.24 -28.22 -33.58
N THR A 626 28.50 -28.16 -33.10
CA THR A 626 29.18 -29.30 -32.43
C THR A 626 29.94 -28.92 -31.15
N LEU A 627 29.65 -29.66 -30.08
CA LEU A 627 30.30 -29.66 -28.78
C LEU A 627 31.36 -30.77 -28.70
N ILE A 628 32.54 -30.45 -28.14
CA ILE A 628 33.62 -31.40 -27.84
C ILE A 628 34.09 -31.17 -26.39
N ALA A 629 34.12 -32.22 -25.56
CA ALA A 629 34.64 -32.15 -24.19
C ALA A 629 35.92 -32.98 -24.00
N TYR A 630 36.85 -32.46 -23.19
CA TYR A 630 38.19 -33.01 -22.94
C TYR A 630 38.49 -33.07 -21.44
N TYR A 631 38.70 -34.26 -20.90
CA TYR A 631 39.15 -34.47 -19.52
C TYR A 631 40.66 -34.71 -19.48
N ASN A 632 41.41 -33.94 -18.69
CA ASN A 632 42.88 -33.97 -18.64
C ASN A 632 43.53 -33.92 -20.05
N ASN A 633 42.99 -33.06 -20.92
CA ASN A 633 43.34 -32.90 -22.34
C ASN A 633 43.04 -34.10 -23.27
N ALA A 634 42.33 -35.14 -22.81
CA ALA A 634 41.89 -36.27 -23.64
C ALA A 634 40.40 -36.13 -23.99
N PRO A 635 39.98 -36.23 -25.27
CA PRO A 635 38.58 -36.08 -25.66
C PRO A 635 37.73 -37.22 -25.10
N ILE A 636 36.62 -36.85 -24.44
CA ILE A 636 35.67 -37.76 -23.79
C ILE A 636 34.27 -37.73 -24.43
N LEU A 637 33.89 -36.61 -25.07
CA LEU A 637 32.58 -36.42 -25.69
C LEU A 637 32.71 -35.65 -27.00
N THR A 638 31.84 -35.98 -27.97
CA THR A 638 31.60 -35.18 -29.17
C THR A 638 30.15 -35.39 -29.59
N GLN A 639 29.36 -34.31 -29.68
CA GLN A 639 27.94 -34.35 -30.04
C GLN A 639 27.51 -33.03 -30.69
N SER A 640 26.38 -33.03 -31.38
CA SER A 640 25.67 -31.79 -31.67
C SER A 640 24.98 -31.24 -30.42
N TYR A 641 24.81 -29.93 -30.32
CA TYR A 641 24.05 -29.26 -29.25
C TYR A 641 22.89 -28.42 -29.82
N ALA A 642 22.04 -27.92 -28.94
CA ALA A 642 20.97 -26.97 -29.28
C ALA A 642 21.25 -25.58 -28.68
N SER A 643 20.43 -24.59 -29.04
CA SER A 643 20.39 -23.32 -28.31
C SER A 643 19.83 -23.54 -26.90
N GLU A 644 20.31 -22.79 -25.91
CA GLU A 644 19.97 -22.93 -24.47
C GLU A 644 20.20 -24.34 -23.89
N ASP A 645 21.18 -25.07 -24.44
CA ASP A 645 21.52 -26.44 -24.04
C ASP A 645 22.59 -26.45 -22.92
N SER A 646 22.85 -27.63 -22.34
CA SER A 646 23.74 -27.78 -21.19
C SER A 646 24.57 -29.06 -21.22
N LEU A 647 25.75 -29.02 -20.60
CA LEU A 647 26.56 -30.21 -20.35
C LEU A 647 26.70 -30.46 -18.85
N VAL A 648 26.41 -31.69 -18.46
CA VAL A 648 26.53 -32.19 -17.09
C VAL A 648 27.63 -33.26 -17.07
N TYR A 649 28.61 -33.12 -16.16
CA TYR A 649 29.69 -34.08 -15.97
C TYR A 649 29.90 -34.38 -14.49
N ASP A 650 29.78 -35.65 -14.10
CA ASP A 650 30.13 -36.09 -12.74
C ASP A 650 31.64 -36.34 -12.63
N ALA A 651 32.28 -35.61 -11.71
CA ALA A 651 33.69 -35.68 -11.36
C ALA A 651 33.91 -36.26 -9.94
N GLY A 652 32.93 -36.96 -9.37
CA GLY A 652 33.06 -37.67 -8.10
C GLY A 652 33.99 -38.90 -8.14
N ASN A 653 34.33 -39.44 -6.97
CA ASN A 653 35.23 -40.59 -6.78
C ASN A 653 36.66 -40.43 -7.34
N LEU A 654 37.14 -39.20 -7.50
CA LEU A 654 38.52 -38.92 -7.88
C LEU A 654 39.43 -38.92 -6.66
N SER A 655 40.69 -39.33 -6.86
CA SER A 655 41.73 -39.33 -5.81
C SER A 655 42.44 -37.99 -5.71
N GLU A 656 43.20 -37.77 -4.63
CA GLU A 656 44.05 -36.58 -4.43
C GLU A 656 44.83 -36.20 -5.71
N GLY A 657 44.72 -34.94 -6.16
CA GLY A 657 45.42 -34.43 -7.34
C GLY A 657 44.71 -33.27 -8.06
N ASP A 658 45.42 -32.71 -9.06
CA ASP A 658 44.92 -31.66 -9.94
C ASP A 658 44.32 -32.22 -11.24
N TYR A 659 43.18 -31.67 -11.66
CA TYR A 659 42.41 -32.10 -12.82
C TYR A 659 41.99 -30.90 -13.68
N ASN A 660 41.73 -31.14 -14.97
CA ASN A 660 41.02 -30.19 -15.82
C ASN A 660 39.93 -30.84 -16.66
N LEU A 661 38.88 -30.06 -16.93
CA LEU A 661 37.84 -30.39 -17.90
C LEU A 661 37.58 -29.16 -18.78
N THR A 662 37.84 -29.32 -20.07
CA THR A 662 37.66 -28.28 -21.10
C THR A 662 36.49 -28.67 -22.01
N ILE A 663 35.57 -27.74 -22.28
CA ILE A 663 34.62 -27.86 -23.38
C ILE A 663 34.95 -26.86 -24.49
N TRP A 664 34.68 -27.27 -25.72
CA TRP A 664 34.73 -26.44 -26.92
C TRP A 664 33.40 -26.54 -27.66
N LEU A 665 32.84 -25.40 -28.04
CA LEU A 665 31.66 -25.27 -28.89
C LEU A 665 32.08 -24.69 -30.24
N ASN A 666 31.41 -25.14 -31.30
CA ASN A 666 31.55 -24.65 -32.66
C ASN A 666 30.14 -24.39 -33.20
N ASP A 667 29.91 -23.21 -33.76
CA ASP A 667 28.68 -22.89 -34.48
C ASP A 667 28.73 -23.37 -35.95
N THR A 668 27.64 -23.16 -36.68
CA THR A 668 27.52 -23.43 -38.13
C THR A 668 28.08 -22.30 -39.01
N LEU A 669 28.52 -21.18 -38.42
CA LEU A 669 29.14 -20.03 -39.11
C LEU A 669 30.69 -20.15 -39.16
N GLY A 670 31.27 -21.02 -38.33
CA GLY A 670 32.69 -21.28 -38.19
C GLY A 670 33.37 -20.51 -37.04
N LEU A 671 32.63 -20.04 -36.04
CA LEU A 671 33.16 -19.47 -34.80
C LEU A 671 33.28 -20.56 -33.72
N GLU A 672 34.32 -20.46 -32.90
CA GLU A 672 34.60 -21.40 -31.82
C GLU A 672 34.73 -20.67 -30.47
N SER A 673 34.28 -21.34 -29.42
CA SER A 673 34.35 -20.86 -28.03
C SER A 673 34.75 -22.00 -27.12
N GLY A 674 35.42 -21.71 -26.00
CA GLY A 674 35.92 -22.74 -25.11
C GLY A 674 36.06 -22.27 -23.66
N ASN A 675 35.59 -23.12 -22.74
CA ASN A 675 35.70 -22.92 -21.30
C ASN A 675 36.51 -24.09 -20.71
N THR A 676 37.33 -23.82 -19.70
CA THR A 676 38.04 -24.85 -18.93
C THR A 676 37.83 -24.57 -17.45
N VAL A 677 37.40 -25.59 -16.71
CA VAL A 677 37.48 -25.59 -15.25
C VAL A 677 38.70 -26.40 -14.82
N LEU A 678 39.46 -25.84 -13.88
CA LEU A 678 40.51 -26.53 -13.14
C LEU A 678 39.95 -26.90 -11.77
N PHE A 679 40.27 -28.09 -11.28
CA PHE A 679 39.91 -28.45 -9.92
C PHE A 679 40.92 -29.36 -9.23
N THR A 680 41.05 -29.19 -7.92
CA THR A 680 41.98 -29.94 -7.08
C THR A 680 41.21 -30.75 -6.05
N VAL A 681 41.47 -32.06 -6.01
CA VAL A 681 41.02 -32.94 -4.93
C VAL A 681 42.10 -32.96 -3.85
N ASN A 682 41.75 -32.50 -2.65
CA ASN A 682 42.62 -32.51 -1.48
C ASN A 682 42.43 -33.79 -0.66
N ALA A 683 43.43 -34.18 0.15
CA ALA A 683 43.25 -35.22 1.16
C ALA A 683 42.20 -34.81 2.22
N SER A 684 41.32 -35.74 2.60
CA SER A 684 40.21 -35.53 3.54
C SER A 684 40.67 -35.14 4.95
N ALA A 685 39.88 -34.31 5.62
CA ALA A 685 39.99 -34.00 7.04
C ALA A 685 39.48 -35.15 7.94
N ALA A 686 39.64 -34.99 9.25
CA ALA A 686 39.06 -35.84 10.29
C ALA A 686 37.70 -35.30 10.76
N PRO A 687 36.82 -36.12 11.38
CA PRO A 687 35.48 -35.69 11.80
C PRO A 687 35.54 -34.46 12.73
N ASN A 688 34.74 -33.43 12.48
CA ASN A 688 34.64 -32.26 13.36
C ASN A 688 33.65 -32.56 14.49
N ILE A 689 34.01 -32.26 15.74
CA ILE A 689 33.14 -32.45 16.92
C ILE A 689 33.07 -31.14 17.71
N ILE A 690 31.85 -30.66 17.94
CA ILE A 690 31.52 -29.51 18.78
C ILE A 690 30.83 -30.05 20.04
N GLY A 691 31.62 -30.22 21.10
CA GLY A 691 31.15 -30.77 22.37
C GLY A 691 30.49 -29.76 23.31
N PRO A 692 29.73 -30.25 24.31
CA PRO A 692 29.16 -29.42 25.37
C PRO A 692 30.24 -29.01 26.38
N ALA A 693 30.03 -27.91 27.09
CA ALA A 693 30.91 -27.47 28.17
C ALA A 693 30.69 -28.28 29.47
N ASP A 694 31.72 -28.34 30.31
CA ASP A 694 31.63 -28.93 31.67
C ASP A 694 30.46 -28.31 32.46
N VAL A 695 29.74 -29.15 33.20
CA VAL A 695 28.53 -28.78 33.94
C VAL A 695 28.60 -29.23 35.41
N ASP A 696 28.23 -28.32 36.31
CA ASP A 696 27.86 -28.64 37.69
C ASP A 696 26.33 -28.48 37.85
N TYR A 697 25.65 -29.45 38.47
CA TYR A 697 24.21 -29.38 38.75
C TYR A 697 23.83 -29.90 40.15
N GLU A 698 22.64 -29.49 40.62
CA GLU A 698 22.10 -29.78 41.96
C GLU A 698 21.59 -31.23 42.12
N TYR A 699 21.89 -31.86 43.25
CA TYR A 699 21.45 -33.22 43.58
C TYR A 699 19.92 -33.36 43.51
N GLY A 700 19.44 -34.51 42.99
CA GLY A 700 18.03 -34.73 42.72
C GLY A 700 17.50 -34.12 41.41
N THR A 701 18.33 -33.42 40.63
CA THR A 701 18.01 -33.02 39.24
C THR A 701 17.56 -34.24 38.42
N THR A 702 16.33 -34.21 37.90
CA THR A 702 15.65 -35.38 37.34
C THR A 702 16.00 -35.68 35.89
N SER A 703 16.57 -34.73 35.16
CA SER A 703 16.96 -34.82 33.75
C SER A 703 17.92 -33.67 33.42
N TYR A 704 18.95 -33.92 32.61
CA TYR A 704 19.87 -32.91 32.09
C TYR A 704 20.53 -33.45 30.80
N ASP A 705 20.29 -32.85 29.65
CA ASP A 705 20.82 -33.37 28.38
C ASP A 705 22.22 -32.83 28.05
N LEU A 706 23.14 -33.74 27.71
CA LEU A 706 24.40 -33.41 27.03
C LEU A 706 24.24 -33.62 25.52
N ARG A 707 24.72 -32.66 24.73
CA ARG A 707 24.67 -32.68 23.27
C ARG A 707 26.04 -32.39 22.67
N TRP A 708 26.43 -33.23 21.71
CA TRP A 708 27.54 -33.01 20.77
C TRP A 708 26.96 -32.79 19.38
N ASP A 709 27.40 -31.74 18.69
CA ASP A 709 27.16 -31.54 17.26
C ASP A 709 28.41 -31.95 16.45
N PHE A 710 28.24 -32.42 15.22
CA PHE A 710 29.35 -32.92 14.39
C PHE A 710 29.16 -32.69 12.88
N GLU A 711 30.27 -32.66 12.15
CA GLU A 711 30.34 -32.51 10.68
C GLU A 711 31.48 -33.37 10.11
N ASP A 712 31.25 -34.04 8.97
CA ASP A 712 32.21 -34.93 8.30
C ASP A 712 31.82 -35.15 6.82
N VAL A 713 32.79 -35.21 5.92
CA VAL A 713 32.55 -35.52 4.49
C VAL A 713 32.51 -37.02 4.19
N SER A 714 33.08 -37.85 5.07
CA SER A 714 33.35 -39.29 4.83
C SER A 714 32.84 -40.23 5.95
N PRO A 715 31.66 -40.02 6.56
CA PRO A 715 31.27 -40.56 7.87
C PRO A 715 31.19 -42.10 7.99
N ASP A 716 31.65 -42.65 9.12
CA ASP A 716 31.53 -44.09 9.48
C ASP A 716 30.87 -44.31 10.85
N THR A 717 31.60 -44.31 11.98
CA THR A 717 31.09 -44.76 13.29
C THR A 717 31.48 -43.90 14.49
N TYR A 718 30.56 -43.83 15.47
CA TYR A 718 30.74 -43.17 16.76
C TYR A 718 30.62 -44.13 17.95
N LEU A 719 31.32 -43.79 19.04
CA LEU A 719 31.34 -44.50 20.33
C LEU A 719 31.25 -43.48 21.48
N LEU A 720 30.29 -43.64 22.39
CA LEU A 720 30.08 -42.76 23.55
C LEU A 720 30.34 -43.54 24.85
N TYR A 721 31.15 -42.97 25.74
CA TYR A 721 31.59 -43.57 27.00
C TYR A 721 31.16 -42.72 28.21
N LYS A 722 30.93 -43.38 29.35
CA LYS A 722 30.82 -42.76 30.69
C LYS A 722 31.84 -43.42 31.63
N ASN A 723 32.69 -42.62 32.28
CA ASN A 723 33.77 -43.11 33.16
C ASN A 723 34.60 -44.24 32.50
N GLY A 724 34.91 -44.09 31.21
CA GLY A 724 35.64 -45.07 30.40
C GLY A 724 34.88 -46.35 30.01
N SER A 725 33.60 -46.49 30.37
CA SER A 725 32.74 -47.61 29.97
C SER A 725 31.85 -47.20 28.80
N LEU A 726 31.79 -48.00 27.73
CA LEU A 726 30.94 -47.72 26.55
C LEU A 726 29.46 -47.77 26.96
N ILE A 727 28.69 -46.74 26.59
CA ILE A 727 27.25 -46.62 26.88
C ILE A 727 26.37 -46.50 25.63
N ASN A 728 26.88 -45.96 24.52
CA ASN A 728 26.17 -45.87 23.25
C ASN A 728 27.15 -45.97 22.06
N SER A 729 26.67 -46.35 20.88
CA SER A 729 27.47 -46.54 19.67
C SER A 729 26.58 -46.66 18.43
N GLY A 730 27.01 -46.10 17.29
CA GLY A 730 26.29 -46.24 16.03
C GLY A 730 27.10 -45.76 14.82
N THR A 731 26.45 -45.70 13.67
CA THR A 731 26.93 -44.92 12.51
C THR A 731 26.45 -43.47 12.63
N TYR A 732 27.05 -42.56 11.87
CA TYR A 732 26.60 -41.17 11.75
C TYR A 732 26.50 -40.73 10.28
N ASP A 733 25.83 -39.61 10.03
CA ASP A 733 25.66 -38.99 8.70
C ASP A 733 26.63 -37.79 8.55
N THR A 734 26.67 -37.12 7.40
CA THR A 734 27.67 -36.06 7.12
C THR A 734 27.57 -34.81 8.02
N ALA A 735 26.43 -34.60 8.68
CA ALA A 735 26.30 -33.68 9.81
C ALA A 735 25.17 -34.14 10.72
N GLY A 736 25.25 -33.85 12.02
CA GLY A 736 24.22 -34.27 12.97
C GLY A 736 24.57 -33.97 14.43
N MET A 737 23.83 -34.62 15.34
CA MET A 737 24.01 -34.48 16.78
C MET A 737 23.88 -35.81 17.54
N ILE A 738 24.67 -36.00 18.59
CA ILE A 738 24.52 -37.07 19.58
C ILE A 738 24.07 -36.44 20.90
N GLU A 739 23.00 -36.95 21.49
CA GLU A 739 22.37 -36.41 22.70
C GLU A 739 22.12 -37.51 23.75
N ILE A 740 22.26 -37.17 25.04
CA ILE A 740 22.02 -38.10 26.17
C ILE A 740 21.61 -37.36 27.44
N ASP A 741 20.53 -37.84 28.08
CA ASP A 741 20.15 -37.43 29.44
C ASP A 741 21.14 -38.00 30.47
N VAL A 742 21.75 -37.11 31.24
CA VAL A 742 22.70 -37.39 32.34
C VAL A 742 22.17 -36.94 33.70
N GLY A 743 20.86 -36.71 33.85
CA GLY A 743 20.22 -36.48 35.15
C GLY A 743 20.29 -37.70 36.09
N GLN A 744 19.79 -37.52 37.32
CA GLN A 744 19.68 -38.57 38.35
C GLN A 744 21.00 -39.26 38.73
N LEU A 745 22.12 -38.54 38.64
CA LEU A 745 23.42 -38.98 39.16
C LEU A 745 23.48 -38.94 40.69
N ASP A 746 24.22 -39.89 41.26
CA ASP A 746 24.70 -39.80 42.65
C ASP A 746 25.72 -38.64 42.78
N LEU A 747 25.97 -38.16 44.00
CA LEU A 747 26.96 -37.12 44.27
C LEU A 747 28.36 -37.53 43.77
N GLY A 748 28.98 -36.69 42.92
CA GLY A 748 30.30 -36.95 42.35
C GLY A 748 30.53 -36.36 40.96
N VAL A 749 31.73 -36.60 40.42
CA VAL A 749 32.14 -36.15 39.08
C VAL A 749 32.21 -37.34 38.12
N TYR A 750 31.61 -37.19 36.94
CA TYR A 750 31.55 -38.18 35.88
C TYR A 750 32.16 -37.60 34.61
N ASN A 751 32.99 -38.36 33.88
CA ASN A 751 33.38 -37.98 32.52
C ASN A 751 32.51 -38.69 31.49
N TYR A 752 32.18 -37.97 30.42
CA TYR A 752 31.53 -38.48 29.24
C TYR A 752 32.40 -38.16 28.01
N THR A 753 32.73 -39.17 27.21
CA THR A 753 33.66 -39.05 26.08
C THR A 753 32.98 -39.53 24.80
N LEU A 754 32.90 -38.66 23.80
CA LEU A 754 32.52 -39.03 22.43
C LEU A 754 33.78 -39.31 21.61
N TRP A 755 33.74 -40.36 20.80
CA TRP A 755 34.79 -40.78 19.87
C TRP A 755 34.13 -41.04 18.51
N MET A 756 34.73 -40.57 17.42
CA MET A 756 34.21 -40.70 16.06
C MET A 756 35.33 -41.06 15.08
N ASN A 757 34.98 -41.84 14.05
CA ASN A 757 35.88 -42.31 13.00
C ASN A 757 35.21 -42.25 11.62
N ASP A 758 35.93 -41.76 10.61
CA ASP A 758 35.49 -41.71 9.21
C ASP A 758 35.82 -43.02 8.42
N THR A 759 35.28 -43.14 7.22
CA THR A 759 35.51 -44.29 6.31
C THR A 759 36.95 -44.41 5.79
N LEU A 760 37.77 -43.37 5.96
CA LEU A 760 39.17 -43.31 5.53
C LEU A 760 40.14 -43.67 6.67
N GLY A 761 39.67 -43.67 7.92
CA GLY A 761 40.39 -44.05 9.14
C GLY A 761 40.89 -42.86 9.99
N HIS A 762 40.38 -41.64 9.77
CA HIS A 762 40.65 -40.50 10.63
C HIS A 762 39.73 -40.48 11.85
N ILE A 763 40.24 -40.00 12.98
CA ILE A 763 39.60 -40.15 14.30
C ILE A 763 39.59 -38.82 15.05
N SER A 764 38.45 -38.50 15.66
CA SER A 764 38.28 -37.35 16.56
C SER A 764 37.63 -37.75 17.88
N THR A 765 37.85 -36.94 18.93
CA THR A 765 37.32 -37.19 20.28
C THR A 765 37.03 -35.90 21.01
N ASP A 766 35.94 -35.87 21.78
CA ASP A 766 35.63 -34.84 22.75
C ASP A 766 35.37 -35.45 24.15
N THR A 767 35.51 -34.67 25.23
CA THR A 767 35.20 -35.13 26.60
C THR A 767 34.74 -34.00 27.50
N VAL A 768 33.61 -34.21 28.16
CA VAL A 768 32.97 -33.29 29.10
C VAL A 768 32.90 -33.90 30.52
N LEU A 769 32.97 -33.05 31.53
CA LEU A 769 32.77 -33.39 32.94
C LEU A 769 31.38 -32.97 33.43
N VAL A 770 30.76 -33.84 34.22
CA VAL A 770 29.46 -33.63 34.87
C VAL A 770 29.64 -33.80 36.37
N THR A 771 29.47 -32.73 37.14
CA THR A 771 29.44 -32.76 38.61
C THR A 771 28.00 -32.75 39.09
N CYS A 772 27.62 -33.75 39.88
CA CYS A 772 26.42 -33.71 40.70
C CYS A 772 26.85 -33.37 42.14
N GLN A 773 26.33 -32.28 42.69
CA GLN A 773 26.62 -31.79 44.04
C GLN A 773 25.34 -31.28 44.70
N ASP A 774 25.30 -31.27 46.03
CA ASP A 774 24.20 -30.70 46.80
C ASP A 774 24.67 -29.39 47.44
N THR A 775 23.88 -28.34 47.26
CA THR A 775 24.10 -26.98 47.78
C THR A 775 22.85 -26.43 48.48
N THR A 776 21.84 -27.28 48.68
CA THR A 776 20.55 -26.92 49.26
C THR A 776 20.66 -26.91 50.78
N ILE A 777 20.17 -25.84 51.42
CA ILE A 777 20.10 -25.81 52.89
C ILE A 777 18.89 -26.61 53.39
N PRO A 778 19.01 -27.34 54.52
CA PRO A 778 17.87 -28.03 55.12
C PRO A 778 16.77 -27.05 55.47
N THR A 779 15.52 -27.48 55.32
CA THR A 779 14.36 -26.71 55.77
C THR A 779 14.01 -27.08 57.21
N ILE A 780 13.41 -26.15 57.97
CA ILE A 780 12.84 -26.40 59.30
C ILE A 780 11.63 -25.49 59.53
N ASP A 781 10.69 -25.93 60.38
CA ASP A 781 9.59 -25.10 60.88
C ASP A 781 9.95 -24.38 62.19
N HIS A 782 9.06 -23.48 62.61
CA HIS A 782 9.18 -22.72 63.85
C HIS A 782 8.01 -23.08 64.79
N PRO A 783 8.24 -23.89 65.84
CA PRO A 783 7.23 -24.21 66.84
C PRO A 783 6.90 -22.99 67.68
N ILE A 784 5.62 -22.74 67.95
CA ILE A 784 5.19 -21.52 68.65
C ILE A 784 5.73 -21.43 70.08
N ASP A 785 6.23 -20.24 70.42
CA ASP A 785 6.55 -19.79 71.78
C ASP A 785 5.39 -20.04 72.77
N ARG A 786 5.70 -20.33 74.04
CA ARG A 786 4.69 -20.68 75.06
C ARG A 786 4.98 -20.07 76.42
N THR A 787 3.93 -19.64 77.12
CA THR A 787 3.94 -19.57 78.59
C THR A 787 3.37 -20.90 79.12
N LEU A 788 3.98 -21.43 80.18
CA LEU A 788 3.60 -22.67 80.85
C LEU A 788 3.52 -22.42 82.36
N GLU A 789 2.58 -23.09 83.02
CA GLU A 789 2.54 -23.13 84.49
C GLU A 789 3.72 -23.97 85.01
N SER A 790 4.35 -23.53 86.09
CA SER A 790 5.42 -24.24 86.79
C SER A 790 4.86 -25.52 87.43
N GLY A 791 5.54 -26.66 87.22
CA GLY A 791 5.02 -27.92 87.74
C GLY A 791 5.78 -29.18 87.31
N PRO A 792 5.31 -30.36 87.77
CA PRO A 792 5.96 -31.65 87.54
C PRO A 792 5.61 -32.34 86.21
N GLU A 793 4.67 -31.80 85.42
CA GLU A 793 4.24 -32.43 84.16
C GLU A 793 5.24 -32.20 83.02
N ASN A 794 5.55 -33.27 82.27
CA ASN A 794 6.50 -33.19 81.16
C ASN A 794 5.87 -32.57 79.90
N GLN A 795 6.59 -31.65 79.27
CA GLN A 795 6.21 -30.86 78.11
C GLN A 795 7.20 -31.11 76.95
N SER A 796 6.79 -30.80 75.71
CA SER A 796 7.64 -31.03 74.54
C SER A 796 7.59 -29.93 73.47
N ILE A 797 8.72 -29.80 72.79
CA ILE A 797 8.91 -29.01 71.56
C ILE A 797 9.22 -30.00 70.43
N VAL A 798 8.57 -29.83 69.27
CA VAL A 798 8.71 -30.70 68.11
C VAL A 798 8.99 -29.85 66.88
N TRP A 799 10.12 -30.08 66.23
CA TRP A 799 10.51 -29.49 64.95
C TRP A 799 10.36 -30.52 63.82
N ASN A 800 10.10 -30.06 62.61
CA ASN A 800 9.81 -30.87 61.43
C ASN A 800 10.70 -30.47 60.24
N PRO A 801 12.04 -30.68 60.32
CA PRO A 801 12.92 -30.39 59.20
C PRO A 801 12.74 -31.35 58.01
N SER A 802 13.17 -30.91 56.82
CA SER A 802 13.24 -31.76 55.63
C SER A 802 14.39 -31.35 54.68
N ASP A 803 15.04 -32.36 54.11
CA ASP A 803 16.13 -32.27 53.14
C ASP A 803 16.19 -33.56 52.29
N LEU A 804 17.04 -33.61 51.25
CA LEU A 804 17.29 -34.77 50.41
C LEU A 804 18.49 -35.64 50.88
N ASP A 805 19.51 -35.07 51.54
CA ASP A 805 20.63 -35.82 52.14
C ASP A 805 20.82 -35.50 53.64
N PRO A 806 19.86 -35.86 54.52
CA PRO A 806 19.86 -35.48 55.93
C PRO A 806 20.95 -36.20 56.77
N ASP A 807 21.69 -35.46 57.62
CA ASP A 807 22.77 -35.99 58.49
C ASP A 807 22.52 -35.88 60.00
N SER A 808 22.36 -34.66 60.55
CA SER A 808 22.50 -34.42 62.00
C SER A 808 21.74 -33.22 62.56
N TYR A 809 21.63 -33.17 63.90
CA TYR A 809 21.05 -32.05 64.64
C TYR A 809 21.65 -31.84 66.05
N GLU A 810 21.57 -30.61 66.56
CA GLU A 810 21.84 -30.24 67.96
C GLU A 810 20.75 -29.32 68.51
N ILE A 811 20.38 -29.47 69.79
CA ILE A 811 19.39 -28.63 70.49
C ILE A 811 20.02 -28.07 71.77
N MET A 812 19.85 -26.77 72.00
CA MET A 812 20.46 -26.01 73.09
C MET A 812 19.40 -25.30 73.94
N ARG A 813 19.49 -25.38 75.27
CA ARG A 813 18.72 -24.54 76.21
C ARG A 813 19.63 -23.44 76.75
N ASN A 814 19.25 -22.17 76.61
CA ASN A 814 20.05 -21.01 77.06
C ASN A 814 21.52 -21.07 76.62
N GLY A 815 21.77 -21.50 75.37
CA GLY A 815 23.12 -21.63 74.80
C GLY A 815 23.95 -22.83 75.29
N THR A 816 23.35 -23.80 75.99
CA THR A 816 23.99 -25.06 76.39
C THR A 816 23.30 -26.24 75.71
N ILE A 817 24.04 -27.11 75.02
CA ILE A 817 23.47 -28.31 74.34
C ILE A 817 22.78 -29.20 75.39
N VAL A 818 21.52 -29.55 75.11
CA VAL A 818 20.70 -30.46 75.92
C VAL A 818 20.40 -31.79 75.21
N GLN A 819 20.45 -31.81 73.87
CA GLN A 819 20.21 -33.00 73.05
C GLN A 819 20.93 -32.85 71.69
N SER A 820 21.42 -33.94 71.11
CA SER A 820 21.94 -33.98 69.73
C SER A 820 21.94 -35.41 69.19
N GLY A 821 22.07 -35.56 67.87
CA GLY A 821 22.19 -36.87 67.23
C GLY A 821 22.13 -36.83 65.71
N ASN A 822 22.18 -38.00 65.08
CA ASN A 822 21.89 -38.13 63.65
C ASN A 822 20.42 -37.84 63.36
N TRP A 823 20.18 -37.22 62.21
CA TRP A 823 18.88 -36.95 61.63
C TRP A 823 18.83 -37.63 60.27
N LEU A 824 17.91 -38.58 60.08
CA LEU A 824 17.77 -39.36 58.83
C LEU A 824 16.46 -38.98 58.10
N GLY A 825 16.12 -37.69 58.17
CA GLY A 825 14.82 -37.16 57.81
C GLY A 825 13.75 -37.34 58.91
N GLY A 826 12.69 -36.55 58.83
CA GLY A 826 11.57 -36.59 59.78
C GLY A 826 11.73 -35.66 60.98
N SER A 827 10.77 -35.73 61.92
CA SER A 827 10.65 -34.78 63.03
C SER A 827 11.58 -35.07 64.21
N ILE A 828 11.97 -33.99 64.89
CA ILE A 828 12.89 -33.96 66.03
C ILE A 828 12.12 -33.44 67.24
N THR A 829 12.23 -34.11 68.39
CA THR A 829 11.49 -33.76 69.62
C THR A 829 12.45 -33.57 70.80
N LEU A 830 12.21 -32.53 71.60
CA LEU A 830 12.83 -32.31 72.91
C LEU A 830 11.75 -32.37 74.00
N ASP A 831 11.96 -33.22 75.00
CA ASP A 831 11.14 -33.33 76.22
C ASP A 831 11.78 -32.58 77.40
N PHE A 832 10.97 -31.87 78.20
CA PHE A 832 11.42 -31.16 79.40
C PHE A 832 10.31 -30.96 80.44
N VAL A 833 10.66 -30.79 81.71
CA VAL A 833 9.72 -30.46 82.80
C VAL A 833 9.85 -28.98 83.18
N PRO A 834 8.75 -28.21 83.32
CA PRO A 834 8.77 -26.78 83.65
C PRO A 834 8.90 -26.54 85.16
N ALA A 835 9.94 -27.09 85.80
CA ALA A 835 10.11 -27.04 87.26
C ALA A 835 10.92 -25.83 87.79
N LEU A 836 11.07 -24.76 86.99
CA LEU A 836 11.78 -23.52 87.36
C LEU A 836 11.15 -22.35 86.61
N THR A 837 10.67 -21.33 87.33
CA THR A 837 10.12 -20.11 86.75
C THR A 837 11.20 -19.27 86.03
N GLY A 838 10.75 -18.46 85.06
CA GLY A 838 11.61 -17.64 84.21
C GLY A 838 11.54 -17.99 82.71
N VAL A 839 12.33 -17.27 81.91
CA VAL A 839 12.32 -17.39 80.44
C VAL A 839 13.52 -18.20 79.95
N PHE A 840 13.26 -19.16 79.08
CA PHE A 840 14.25 -20.04 78.46
C PHE A 840 14.15 -19.96 76.94
N ASN A 841 15.28 -19.94 76.24
CA ASN A 841 15.32 -20.17 74.80
C ASN A 841 15.78 -21.60 74.50
N PHE A 842 15.19 -22.19 73.47
CA PHE A 842 15.47 -23.52 72.96
C PHE A 842 15.83 -23.41 71.48
N THR A 843 17.12 -23.44 71.17
CA THR A 843 17.67 -23.29 69.82
C THR A 843 17.98 -24.66 69.24
N ILE A 844 17.52 -24.96 68.03
CA ILE A 844 17.89 -26.17 67.28
C ILE A 844 18.74 -25.79 66.06
N ILE A 845 19.75 -26.60 65.75
CA ILE A 845 20.56 -26.56 64.53
C ILE A 845 20.36 -27.91 63.82
N VAL A 846 20.21 -27.91 62.49
CA VAL A 846 20.05 -29.11 61.65
C VAL A 846 20.98 -29.02 60.44
N SER A 847 21.58 -30.15 60.03
CA SER A 847 22.58 -30.28 58.96
C SER A 847 22.27 -31.40 57.97
N ASP A 848 22.64 -31.20 56.71
CA ASP A 848 22.74 -32.24 55.66
C ASP A 848 24.15 -32.86 55.58
N GLY A 849 24.30 -33.88 54.75
CA GLY A 849 25.55 -34.59 54.47
C GLY A 849 26.59 -33.77 53.69
N SER A 850 26.15 -32.74 52.95
CA SER A 850 27.01 -31.73 52.31
C SER A 850 27.51 -30.65 53.28
N SER A 851 27.06 -30.69 54.54
CA SER A 851 27.35 -29.75 55.62
C SER A 851 26.73 -28.34 55.47
N ASN A 852 25.65 -28.17 54.71
CA ASN A 852 24.82 -26.97 54.83
C ASN A 852 23.94 -27.09 56.09
N THR A 853 23.49 -25.95 56.63
CA THR A 853 22.84 -25.91 57.96
C THR A 853 21.73 -24.86 58.08
N ILE A 854 20.74 -25.15 58.92
CA ILE A 854 19.67 -24.22 59.33
C ILE A 854 19.53 -24.16 60.85
N THR A 855 18.85 -23.15 61.38
CA THR A 855 18.66 -22.94 62.82
C THR A 855 17.29 -22.31 63.11
N ASP A 856 16.61 -22.80 64.14
CA ASP A 856 15.39 -22.20 64.71
C ASP A 856 15.58 -21.92 66.22
N THR A 857 14.74 -21.08 66.83
CA THR A 857 14.73 -20.86 68.29
C THR A 857 13.33 -20.56 68.81
N VAL A 858 12.91 -21.33 69.82
CA VAL A 858 11.62 -21.23 70.51
C VAL A 858 11.82 -20.65 71.91
N MET A 859 10.97 -19.70 72.30
CA MET A 859 10.94 -19.13 73.65
C MET A 859 9.89 -19.84 74.52
N VAL A 860 10.30 -20.26 75.71
CA VAL A 860 9.42 -20.84 76.73
C VAL A 860 9.54 -20.04 78.02
N THR A 861 8.44 -19.42 78.42
CA THR A 861 8.27 -18.74 79.70
C THR A 861 7.60 -19.71 80.68
N ILE A 862 8.11 -19.80 81.90
CA ILE A 862 7.51 -20.58 82.98
C ILE A 862 7.15 -19.61 84.11
N GLU A 863 5.89 -19.62 84.52
CA GLU A 863 5.31 -18.74 85.54
C GLU A 863 4.57 -19.59 86.58
N ASP A 864 4.29 -19.02 87.75
CA ASP A 864 3.35 -19.59 88.72
C ASP A 864 2.19 -18.62 88.89
N THR A 865 0.96 -19.12 88.70
CA THR A 865 -0.28 -18.35 88.78
C THR A 865 -1.31 -19.00 89.70
N THR A 866 -0.90 -20.06 90.42
CA THR A 866 -1.77 -20.85 91.28
C THR A 866 -1.80 -20.25 92.70
N GLU A 867 -2.99 -20.10 93.29
CA GLU A 867 -3.12 -19.68 94.70
C GLU A 867 -2.87 -20.87 95.64
N PRO A 868 -2.16 -20.68 96.77
CA PRO A 868 -1.99 -21.72 97.78
C PRO A 868 -3.33 -22.28 98.25
N THR A 869 -3.39 -23.59 98.44
CA THR A 869 -4.59 -24.23 98.99
C THR A 869 -4.56 -24.19 100.52
N ILE A 870 -5.68 -23.86 101.17
CA ILE A 870 -5.80 -23.79 102.64
C ILE A 870 -7.03 -24.54 103.14
N SER A 871 -6.89 -25.16 104.30
CA SER A 871 -7.98 -25.80 105.05
C SER A 871 -8.86 -24.79 105.82
N HIS A 872 -10.03 -25.23 106.33
CA HIS A 872 -10.94 -24.40 107.14
C HIS A 872 -11.30 -25.11 108.47
N PRO A 873 -10.81 -24.62 109.63
CA PRO A 873 -11.16 -25.13 110.95
C PRO A 873 -12.57 -24.72 111.42
N GLU A 874 -13.17 -25.47 112.37
CA GLU A 874 -14.49 -25.13 112.92
C GLU A 874 -14.46 -23.94 113.90
N ASP A 875 -15.53 -23.13 113.91
CA ASP A 875 -15.76 -22.03 114.86
C ASP A 875 -15.92 -22.51 116.34
N PHE A 876 -15.53 -21.66 117.30
CA PHE A 876 -15.53 -21.98 118.73
C PHE A 876 -16.54 -21.14 119.54
N GLU A 877 -17.57 -21.77 120.10
CA GLU A 877 -18.61 -21.11 120.94
C GLU A 877 -18.51 -21.41 122.45
N ASP A 878 -19.09 -20.52 123.25
CA ASP A 878 -19.42 -20.68 124.68
C ASP A 878 -18.29 -21.12 125.64
N LEU A 879 -17.09 -20.59 125.40
CA LEU A 879 -15.92 -20.79 126.26
C LEU A 879 -16.08 -20.10 127.63
N ILE A 880 -15.78 -20.84 128.72
CA ILE A 880 -15.82 -20.39 130.12
C ILE A 880 -14.58 -20.90 130.88
N ASP A 881 -13.89 -20.01 131.59
CA ASP A 881 -12.74 -20.23 132.49
C ASP A 881 -11.51 -21.00 131.91
N ASN A 882 -10.56 -20.23 131.38
CA ASN A 882 -9.11 -20.53 131.35
C ASN A 882 -8.63 -21.77 130.56
N ILE A 883 -9.38 -22.26 129.57
CA ILE A 883 -8.83 -23.05 128.46
C ILE A 883 -9.30 -22.40 127.15
N LEU A 884 -8.35 -21.98 126.32
CA LEU A 884 -8.59 -21.34 125.01
C LEU A 884 -8.04 -22.26 123.90
N PRO A 885 -8.70 -22.32 122.73
CA PRO A 885 -8.33 -23.24 121.66
C PRO A 885 -7.03 -22.83 120.94
N VAL A 886 -6.43 -23.81 120.27
CA VAL A 886 -5.48 -23.60 119.17
C VAL A 886 -6.26 -23.81 117.88
N ILE A 887 -6.11 -22.89 116.93
CA ILE A 887 -6.60 -23.03 115.55
C ILE A 887 -5.41 -23.51 114.72
N SER A 888 -5.61 -24.45 113.79
CA SER A 888 -4.54 -25.05 112.98
C SER A 888 -4.96 -25.16 111.53
N TRP A 889 -4.17 -24.60 110.61
CA TRP A 889 -4.42 -24.57 109.18
C TRP A 889 -3.34 -25.36 108.42
N ASP A 890 -3.74 -26.48 107.81
CA ASP A 890 -2.96 -27.13 106.75
C ASP A 890 -3.00 -26.27 105.47
N VAL A 891 -1.86 -26.15 104.79
CA VAL A 891 -1.66 -25.39 103.54
C VAL A 891 -0.75 -26.17 102.59
N GLU A 892 -1.07 -26.22 101.28
CA GLU A 892 -0.20 -26.82 100.24
C GLU A 892 -0.08 -25.93 98.99
N ASP A 893 1.14 -25.77 98.47
CA ASP A 893 1.47 -25.16 97.17
C ASP A 893 2.78 -25.74 96.55
N PHE A 894 3.10 -25.44 95.29
CA PHE A 894 4.36 -25.85 94.65
C PHE A 894 5.57 -24.95 95.01
N HIS A 895 5.34 -23.67 95.38
CA HIS A 895 6.39 -22.73 95.85
C HIS A 895 6.00 -22.04 97.18
N PRO A 896 6.04 -22.75 98.33
CA PRO A 896 5.55 -22.22 99.62
C PRO A 896 6.20 -20.91 100.09
N GLY A 897 5.38 -20.02 100.65
CA GLY A 897 5.76 -18.65 100.98
C GLY A 897 5.53 -18.24 102.43
N ASN A 898 4.60 -17.29 102.64
CA ASN A 898 4.43 -16.58 103.92
C ASN A 898 2.95 -16.53 104.36
N TYR A 899 2.70 -16.35 105.66
CA TYR A 899 1.37 -16.19 106.23
C TYR A 899 1.28 -15.00 107.20
N SER A 900 0.07 -14.56 107.49
CA SER A 900 -0.24 -13.50 108.46
C SER A 900 -1.61 -13.72 109.07
N ILE A 901 -1.68 -13.73 110.40
CA ILE A 901 -2.89 -14.00 111.19
C ILE A 901 -3.33 -12.73 111.89
N TYR A 902 -4.62 -12.42 111.80
CA TYR A 902 -5.27 -11.23 112.31
C TYR A 902 -6.37 -11.62 113.30
N VAL A 903 -6.55 -10.81 114.36
CA VAL A 903 -7.69 -10.87 115.28
C VAL A 903 -8.38 -9.51 115.25
N ASP A 904 -9.66 -9.47 114.86
CA ASP A 904 -10.42 -8.22 114.64
C ASP A 904 -9.63 -7.20 113.80
N ASP A 905 -9.11 -7.64 112.64
CA ASP A 905 -8.21 -6.92 111.73
C ASP A 905 -6.86 -6.43 112.31
N GLN A 906 -6.52 -6.75 113.56
CA GLN A 906 -5.18 -6.49 114.11
C GLN A 906 -4.26 -7.69 113.86
N LEU A 907 -3.12 -7.47 113.18
CA LEU A 907 -2.11 -8.51 112.98
C LEU A 907 -1.57 -8.99 114.34
N VAL A 908 -1.68 -10.29 114.60
CA VAL A 908 -1.24 -10.95 115.85
C VAL A 908 -0.09 -11.92 115.65
N ASP A 909 0.07 -12.49 114.46
CA ASP A 909 1.17 -13.41 114.13
C ASP A 909 1.48 -13.42 112.62
N SER A 910 2.68 -13.86 112.22
CA SER A 910 3.11 -13.95 110.82
C SER A 910 4.43 -14.73 110.69
N GLY A 911 4.55 -15.59 109.68
CA GLY A 911 5.78 -16.36 109.42
C GLY A 911 5.87 -16.88 107.98
N SER A 912 6.90 -17.69 107.71
CA SER A 912 6.97 -18.55 106.52
C SER A 912 6.29 -19.89 106.79
N TRP A 913 5.81 -20.57 105.76
CA TRP A 913 5.19 -21.90 105.86
C TRP A 913 5.74 -22.88 104.81
N THR A 914 5.45 -24.16 104.98
CA THR A 914 5.82 -25.26 104.07
C THR A 914 4.79 -26.37 104.16
N ASN A 915 4.51 -27.07 103.05
CA ASN A 915 3.49 -28.13 102.96
C ASN A 915 3.57 -29.24 104.04
N ASP A 916 4.76 -29.46 104.62
CA ASP A 916 4.99 -30.50 105.63
C ASP A 916 4.58 -30.07 107.08
N GLU A 917 4.21 -28.80 107.32
CA GLU A 917 3.87 -28.28 108.67
C GLU A 917 2.63 -27.37 108.68
N SER A 918 1.61 -27.73 109.47
CA SER A 918 0.39 -26.94 109.70
C SER A 918 0.67 -25.63 110.47
N ILE A 919 -0.02 -24.54 110.12
CA ILE A 919 0.11 -23.22 110.76
C ILE A 919 -0.79 -23.16 112.00
N GLU A 920 -0.22 -23.10 113.21
CA GLU A 920 -0.97 -23.08 114.47
C GLU A 920 -1.03 -21.70 115.16
N TYR A 921 -2.24 -21.25 115.54
CA TYR A 921 -2.47 -20.06 116.36
C TYR A 921 -3.15 -20.39 117.69
N GLN A 922 -2.43 -20.20 118.80
CA GLN A 922 -3.01 -20.26 120.14
C GLN A 922 -3.84 -18.99 120.42
N VAL A 923 -5.14 -19.15 120.61
CA VAL A 923 -6.01 -18.04 121.04
C VAL A 923 -5.64 -17.65 122.47
N ASN A 924 -5.38 -16.35 122.69
CA ASN A 924 -4.94 -15.78 123.98
C ASN A 924 -5.90 -14.68 124.50
N ILE A 925 -7.10 -14.60 123.94
CA ILE A 925 -8.09 -13.56 124.24
C ILE A 925 -8.83 -13.93 125.53
N LEU A 926 -8.85 -13.04 126.52
CA LEU A 926 -9.42 -13.31 127.86
C LEU A 926 -10.62 -12.41 128.21
N THR A 927 -10.98 -11.49 127.32
CA THR A 927 -12.18 -10.66 127.46
C THR A 927 -13.41 -11.36 126.87
N PRO A 928 -14.58 -11.30 127.53
CA PRO A 928 -15.84 -11.77 126.95
C PRO A 928 -16.19 -10.99 125.68
N GLY A 929 -16.56 -11.71 124.63
CA GLY A 929 -16.79 -11.17 123.29
C GLY A 929 -16.84 -12.26 122.23
N THR A 930 -17.05 -11.87 120.98
CA THR A 930 -16.85 -12.71 119.79
C THR A 930 -15.78 -12.04 118.95
N TYR A 931 -14.81 -12.83 118.48
CA TYR A 931 -13.59 -12.38 117.81
C TYR A 931 -13.45 -13.07 116.46
N GLU A 932 -13.15 -12.29 115.41
CA GLU A 932 -12.87 -12.81 114.07
C GLU A 932 -11.36 -13.07 113.94
N ILE A 933 -10.96 -14.32 113.70
CA ILE A 933 -9.55 -14.72 113.53
C ILE A 933 -9.33 -15.12 112.08
N ARG A 934 -8.65 -14.25 111.33
CA ARG A 934 -8.45 -14.37 109.88
C ARG A 934 -6.98 -14.65 109.57
N ILE A 935 -6.70 -15.73 108.84
CA ILE A 935 -5.38 -16.00 108.27
C ILE A 935 -5.36 -15.59 106.80
N VAL A 936 -4.24 -15.03 106.34
CA VAL A 936 -3.91 -14.80 104.93
C VAL A 936 -2.60 -15.53 104.64
N VAL A 937 -2.51 -16.24 103.52
CA VAL A 937 -1.33 -17.03 103.13
C VAL A 937 -0.96 -16.77 101.67
N SER A 938 0.34 -16.73 101.37
CA SER A 938 0.91 -16.58 100.03
C SER A 938 1.95 -17.64 99.71
N ASP A 939 2.14 -17.93 98.42
CA ASP A 939 3.33 -18.56 97.87
C ASP A 939 4.54 -17.58 97.84
N SER A 940 5.62 -17.94 97.15
CA SER A 940 6.80 -17.10 96.95
C SER A 940 6.72 -16.09 95.80
N ASP A 941 5.76 -16.24 94.89
CA ASP A 941 5.72 -15.55 93.59
C ASP A 941 4.64 -14.46 93.56
N GLY A 942 3.62 -14.55 94.42
CA GLY A 942 2.76 -13.45 94.86
C GLY A 942 1.27 -13.77 95.00
N ASN A 943 0.80 -15.00 94.76
CA ASN A 943 -0.63 -15.32 94.83
C ASN A 943 -1.06 -15.56 96.29
N THR A 944 -2.33 -15.30 96.64
CA THR A 944 -2.77 -15.23 98.04
C THR A 944 -4.17 -15.79 98.30
N VAL A 945 -4.28 -16.65 99.31
CA VAL A 945 -5.55 -17.16 99.85
C VAL A 945 -5.81 -16.63 101.26
N GLN A 946 -7.05 -16.70 101.76
CA GLN A 946 -7.36 -16.39 103.17
C GLN A 946 -8.52 -17.24 103.72
N ASP A 947 -8.50 -17.48 105.03
CA ASP A 947 -9.55 -18.18 105.79
C ASP A 947 -9.91 -17.42 107.09
N VAL A 948 -11.10 -17.68 107.64
CA VAL A 948 -11.68 -16.97 108.81
C VAL A 948 -12.35 -17.95 109.77
N VAL A 949 -11.96 -17.90 111.05
CA VAL A 949 -12.51 -18.70 112.15
C VAL A 949 -12.96 -17.76 113.29
N ASN A 950 -14.17 -17.96 113.81
CA ASN A 950 -14.76 -17.14 114.87
C ASN A 950 -14.59 -17.79 116.26
N VAL A 951 -14.35 -16.98 117.29
CA VAL A 951 -14.20 -17.46 118.69
C VAL A 951 -15.03 -16.62 119.67
N THR A 952 -15.91 -17.26 120.45
CA THR A 952 -16.82 -16.60 121.41
C THR A 952 -16.58 -17.02 122.87
N ILE A 953 -16.47 -16.02 123.76
CA ILE A 953 -16.07 -16.14 125.17
C ILE A 953 -17.10 -15.44 126.08
N ARG A 954 -17.46 -16.02 127.23
CA ARG A 954 -18.46 -15.47 128.18
C ARG A 954 -17.93 -15.32 129.63
N GLU A 955 -18.58 -14.47 130.44
CA GLU A 955 -18.21 -14.26 131.86
C GLU A 955 -18.62 -15.43 132.78
N PRO A 956 -17.78 -15.79 133.79
CA PRO A 956 -18.15 -16.70 134.87
C PRO A 956 -19.02 -16.00 135.93
N GLY A 957 -20.23 -16.52 136.19
CA GLY A 957 -21.24 -15.84 137.00
C GLY A 957 -21.14 -16.03 138.53
N ILE A 958 -21.35 -14.94 139.27
CA ILE A 958 -21.71 -14.94 140.70
C ILE A 958 -23.24 -14.73 140.84
N THR A 959 -23.91 -15.45 141.73
CA THR A 959 -25.33 -15.25 142.09
C THR A 959 -25.51 -13.90 142.83
N ASP A 960 -26.28 -12.90 142.37
CA ASP A 960 -27.72 -12.95 142.06
C ASP A 960 -28.22 -11.78 141.16
N ASN A 961 -29.48 -11.89 140.70
CA ASN A 961 -30.33 -11.02 139.84
C ASN A 961 -30.49 -9.53 140.33
N PRO A 962 -30.81 -8.45 139.53
CA PRO A 962 -31.17 -8.26 138.09
C PRO A 962 -30.43 -7.03 137.39
N LEU A 963 -30.86 -6.18 136.39
CA LEU A 963 -32.09 -5.88 135.56
C LEU A 963 -31.75 -5.05 134.25
N PHE A 964 -32.29 -5.43 133.08
CA PHE A 964 -32.92 -4.65 131.94
C PHE A 964 -32.28 -3.51 131.05
N TYR A 965 -32.21 -3.77 129.70
CA TYR A 965 -32.78 -3.02 128.51
C TYR A 965 -32.18 -1.65 127.99
N PRO A 966 -32.44 -1.13 126.74
CA PRO A 966 -32.65 -1.75 125.38
C PRO A 966 -32.29 -0.91 124.06
N ILE A 967 -32.41 -1.54 122.85
CA ILE A 967 -33.04 -1.05 121.55
C ILE A 967 -32.28 -0.28 120.37
N ILE A 968 -32.45 -0.79 119.10
CA ILE A 968 -32.36 -0.17 117.70
C ILE A 968 -31.01 0.48 117.21
N GLY A 969 -30.55 0.52 115.92
CA GLY A 969 -30.92 -0.06 114.59
C GLY A 969 -30.63 0.84 113.32
N ALA A 970 -30.25 0.27 112.15
CA ALA A 970 -30.35 0.83 110.74
C ALA A 970 -29.39 2.00 110.27
N VAL A 971 -29.18 2.47 108.99
CA VAL A 971 -29.63 2.14 107.57
C VAL A 971 -28.85 2.90 106.40
N VAL A 972 -28.84 2.40 105.12
CA VAL A 972 -28.67 3.09 103.76
C VAL A 972 -27.29 3.65 103.23
N VAL A 973 -26.96 3.90 101.91
CA VAL A 973 -27.09 3.20 100.57
C VAL A 973 -26.51 4.01 99.32
N VAL A 974 -25.86 3.36 98.31
CA VAL A 974 -25.65 3.69 96.83
C VAL A 974 -24.86 4.95 96.33
N VAL A 975 -24.19 4.92 95.12
CA VAL A 975 -24.24 5.95 93.99
C VAL A 975 -23.34 5.71 92.72
N LEU A 976 -23.95 5.99 91.53
CA LEU A 976 -23.58 6.29 90.09
C LEU A 976 -22.13 6.69 89.65
N GLY A 977 -21.72 6.81 88.36
CA GLY A 977 -22.30 6.65 86.98
C GLY A 977 -21.54 7.49 85.90
N LEU A 978 -21.25 7.03 84.66
CA LEU A 978 -22.00 7.08 83.36
C LEU A 978 -21.54 8.14 82.30
N LEU A 979 -21.66 7.81 80.98
CA LEU A 979 -21.49 8.62 79.72
C LEU A 979 -20.05 9.04 79.27
N GLY A 980 -19.73 9.21 77.98
CA GLY A 980 -20.44 8.85 76.72
C GLY A 980 -20.09 9.70 75.46
N CYS A 981 -20.19 9.11 74.25
CA CYS A 981 -20.26 9.75 72.90
C CYS A 981 -18.99 10.46 72.31
N LEU A 982 -18.86 10.76 71.00
CA LEU A 982 -19.14 10.00 69.74
C LEU A 982 -18.63 10.77 68.48
N ASN A 983 -18.07 10.03 67.49
CA ASN A 983 -18.25 10.21 66.03
C ASN A 983 -17.35 11.15 65.17
N LYS A 984 -17.30 10.75 63.88
CA LYS A 984 -17.00 11.44 62.60
C LYS A 984 -15.55 11.52 62.07
N LYS A 985 -15.35 10.70 61.03
CA LYS A 985 -14.45 10.96 59.88
C LYS A 985 -14.80 12.28 59.19
N LYS A 986 -13.80 12.93 58.59
CA LYS A 986 -13.75 13.01 57.12
C LYS A 986 -12.30 12.85 56.65
#